data_AF-A0A7R9FHE4-F1
#
_entry.id   AF-A0A7R9FHE4-F1
#
_cell.length_a   1.000
_cell.length_b   1.000
_cell.length_c   1.000
_cell.angle_alpha   90.00
_cell.angle_beta   90.00
_cell.angle_gamma   90.00
#
_symmetry.space_group_name_H-M   'P 1'
#
loop_
_entity.id
_entity.type
_entity.pdbx_description
1 polymer ?
#
loop_
_entity_poly.entity_id
_entity_poly.type
_entity_poly.pdbx_seq_one_letter_code
_entity_poly.pdbx_strand_id
1 'polypeptide(L)'
;MTSSIAAERTDNLDLSHESSLNPGFLVGWTMQPLRTKEKVFNLCFLNRLISAHKNVYERERKNISVLRGRINRKRNKISRAILSNDDVLPETPLSDLWLHDFWGTPLRHSGSHGSYRPLTTLSFKLNALWAGGDLRAVPSSKGFHVVNVVLHSATTAAFTWWIGLLPSSHARLTQWLSGLLFAVHPVHTEAVSGLVGRADVGAAFFFLLALLAYKAHLHHRDKRSGFVQMMYIVLCLLSALCSMLTKEHGVTVLLVCVLYEMLFNNRHTPVEVLHHLLKRPCRCDQNDCQDSKKIQEWSSRCLIVSFCIFICARACLAGGHFPRFSTADNPASRSESLLTRTLTFLYLPVFNFLLLLCPTTLSFDWSMDAIPLITSIIDRRNLSTLTFYGAFIVVVFRNIKCLNVNKPVIAFDTIVKRTTVDVNENNAYQVNSEWLKSTNNLQDPSKFKDAQTYHSSINQFHLKQYHRTCNLTKNNSTLLAHRRCNFNQCSCEIAVQKLDTSIAIKMSKNRDDSKVILMAIFLLAVPFLPATNLVAYVGFVVAERVLYISSMGHSLLVGHGLARMIAWSVERRIKWQQFLVILFTAVLLVVFGSKTWLRNFDWCDEESLYRSGLDINPPKAYGNLGNILSVQGRYTEAEMYYRRALTFRPNMADVHYNLGVLLQNQQRLQEAIHRYRVAIQCRPRLAVQSDEINVLINVLTKVDITRPNHC
;
A
#
# COMPACT_ATOMS: atom_id res chain seq x y z
N MET A 1 2.34 46.02 -24.98
CA MET A 1 2.95 46.90 -25.99
C MET A 1 2.96 48.29 -25.41
N THR A 2 4.17 48.88 -25.27
CA THR A 2 4.52 50.32 -25.43
C THR A 2 3.40 51.33 -25.15
N SER A 3 3.51 52.37 -24.33
CA SER A 3 4.59 53.33 -24.06
C SER A 3 3.82 54.55 -23.52
N SER A 4 4.04 55.00 -22.28
CA SER A 4 4.88 56.14 -21.93
C SER A 4 4.42 57.50 -22.46
N ILE A 5 4.62 58.51 -21.61
CA ILE A 5 4.79 59.95 -21.91
C ILE A 5 3.48 60.73 -21.97
N ALA A 6 3.33 61.93 -21.44
CA ALA A 6 3.99 62.77 -20.43
C ALA A 6 3.27 64.12 -20.56
N ALA A 7 3.26 64.92 -19.48
CA ALA A 7 3.35 66.39 -19.51
C ALA A 7 2.15 67.11 -20.16
N GLU A 8 1.79 68.35 -19.86
CA GLU A 8 2.35 69.40 -19.03
C GLU A 8 1.22 70.44 -18.87
N ARG A 9 1.23 71.13 -17.72
CA ARG A 9 1.09 72.59 -17.58
C ARG A 9 -0.07 73.34 -18.27
N THR A 10 -0.86 74.04 -17.44
CA THR A 10 -0.90 75.53 -17.27
C THR A 10 -2.09 76.09 -18.05
N ASP A 11 -2.83 77.09 -17.63
CA ASP A 11 -2.76 78.01 -16.49
C ASP A 11 -4.09 78.77 -16.49
N ASN A 12 -4.38 79.42 -15.36
CA ASN A 12 -4.90 80.78 -15.27
C ASN A 12 -6.41 81.13 -15.34
N LEU A 13 -6.76 81.89 -14.28
CA LEU A 13 -7.60 83.11 -14.25
C LEU A 13 -9.12 82.90 -14.38
N ASP A 14 -9.99 83.59 -13.65
CA ASP A 14 -9.91 84.51 -12.52
C ASP A 14 -11.35 84.69 -11.98
N LEU A 15 -11.46 85.10 -10.71
CA LEU A 15 -12.37 86.12 -10.11
C LEU A 15 -13.67 86.47 -10.88
N SER A 16 -14.87 86.61 -10.30
CA SER A 16 -15.31 87.12 -8.99
C SER A 16 -16.85 87.18 -9.01
N HIS A 17 -17.52 87.02 -7.86
CA HIS A 17 -18.65 87.88 -7.46
C HIS A 17 -19.08 87.62 -6.01
N GLU A 18 -18.93 88.65 -5.18
CA GLU A 18 -19.59 88.82 -3.87
C GLU A 18 -21.03 89.33 -4.05
N SER A 19 -21.93 89.04 -3.10
CA SER A 19 -22.58 90.05 -2.23
C SER A 19 -23.80 89.54 -1.44
N SER A 20 -24.06 90.22 -0.31
CA SER A 20 -25.20 90.24 0.66
C SER A 20 -25.04 89.41 1.96
N LEU A 21 -24.58 90.00 3.09
CA LEU A 21 -25.23 90.85 4.14
C LEU A 21 -26.17 90.06 5.09
N ASN A 22 -25.71 89.61 6.29
CA ASN A 22 -25.71 90.24 7.65
C ASN A 22 -27.04 90.11 8.45
N PRO A 23 -27.09 90.26 9.81
CA PRO A 23 -26.14 89.92 10.90
C PRO A 23 -26.82 89.35 12.18
N GLY A 24 -26.05 88.95 13.22
CA GLY A 24 -26.57 88.89 14.58
C GLY A 24 -25.74 88.17 15.66
N PHE A 25 -25.03 88.99 16.46
CA PHE A 25 -24.57 88.80 17.85
C PHE A 25 -23.09 88.50 18.14
N LEU A 26 -22.52 89.49 18.82
CA LEU A 26 -21.13 89.68 19.23
C LEU A 26 -21.19 90.16 20.69
N VAL A 27 -20.50 89.49 21.62
CA VAL A 27 -20.04 90.06 22.90
C VAL A 27 -18.70 89.38 23.24
N GLY A 28 -17.56 90.09 23.10
CA GLY A 28 -16.61 90.45 24.17
C GLY A 28 -15.91 89.23 24.82
N TRP A 29 -14.58 89.07 24.85
CA TRP A 29 -13.60 89.95 25.49
C TRP A 29 -12.16 89.63 25.01
N THR A 30 -11.39 90.70 24.75
CA THR A 30 -9.93 90.90 24.87
C THR A 30 -8.96 89.72 24.98
N MET A 31 -7.98 89.68 24.07
CA MET A 31 -6.73 88.91 24.21
C MET A 31 -5.84 89.44 25.34
N GLN A 32 -5.29 88.51 26.14
CA GLN A 32 -4.04 88.68 26.89
C GLN A 32 -3.01 87.61 26.43
N PRO A 33 -1.70 87.89 26.47
CA PRO A 33 -0.68 87.01 25.90
C PRO A 33 -0.38 85.84 26.85
N LEU A 34 -0.70 84.61 26.43
CA LEU A 34 -0.34 83.39 27.16
C LEU A 34 1.15 83.06 26.96
N ARG A 35 1.82 82.89 28.11
CA ARG A 35 3.25 82.64 28.32
C ARG A 35 3.76 81.43 27.53
N THR A 36 4.99 81.57 27.03
CA THR A 36 5.89 80.60 26.38
C THR A 36 6.15 79.27 27.12
N LYS A 37 5.54 79.01 28.28
CA LYS A 37 5.71 77.75 29.05
C LYS A 37 4.79 76.60 28.58
N GLU A 38 3.64 76.88 27.96
CA GLU A 38 2.72 75.82 27.49
C GLU A 38 3.21 75.11 26.21
N LYS A 39 3.92 75.81 25.32
CA LYS A 39 4.48 75.18 24.10
C LYS A 39 5.61 74.20 24.40
N VAL A 40 6.45 74.46 25.42
CA VAL A 40 7.53 73.55 25.84
C VAL A 40 6.98 72.35 26.62
N PHE A 41 5.92 72.53 27.41
CA PHE A 41 5.25 71.44 28.12
C PHE A 41 4.58 70.46 27.15
N ASN A 42 3.95 70.97 26.08
CA ASN A 42 3.38 70.13 25.03
C ASN A 42 4.44 69.36 24.22
N LEU A 43 5.60 69.96 23.92
CA LEU A 43 6.67 69.25 23.21
C LEU A 43 7.34 68.16 24.08
N CYS A 44 7.56 68.44 25.38
CA CYS A 44 8.09 67.45 26.32
C CYS A 44 7.10 66.32 26.62
N PHE A 45 5.81 66.63 26.73
CA PHE A 45 4.75 65.63 26.90
C PHE A 45 4.60 64.77 25.64
N LEU A 46 4.63 65.38 24.45
CA LEU A 46 4.61 64.67 23.17
C LEU A 46 5.86 63.80 22.98
N ASN A 47 7.06 64.31 23.32
CA ASN A 47 8.30 63.51 23.28
C ASN A 47 8.31 62.39 24.32
N ARG A 48 7.72 62.58 25.50
CA ARG A 48 7.52 61.50 26.50
C ARG A 48 6.50 60.47 26.03
N LEU A 49 5.42 60.88 25.37
CA LEU A 49 4.44 59.99 24.75
C LEU A 49 5.06 59.21 23.59
N ILE A 50 5.81 59.86 22.71
CA ILE A 50 6.56 59.22 21.61
C ILE A 50 7.61 58.26 22.19
N SER A 51 8.35 58.65 23.23
CA SER A 51 9.33 57.79 23.89
C SER A 51 8.67 56.61 24.63
N ALA A 52 7.53 56.82 25.28
CA ALA A 52 6.76 55.76 25.94
C ALA A 52 6.16 54.81 24.90
N HIS A 53 5.62 55.32 23.80
CA HIS A 53 5.16 54.52 22.66
C HIS A 53 6.31 53.75 22.01
N LYS A 54 7.48 54.37 21.83
CA LYS A 54 8.67 53.72 21.29
C LYS A 54 9.18 52.62 22.21
N ASN A 55 9.16 52.84 23.52
CA ASN A 55 9.54 51.83 24.52
C ASN A 55 8.53 50.68 24.59
N VAL A 56 7.22 50.95 24.48
CA VAL A 56 6.18 49.92 24.38
C VAL A 56 6.32 49.15 23.08
N TYR A 57 6.52 49.84 21.96
CA TYR A 57 6.75 49.25 20.64
C TYR A 57 8.01 48.37 20.64
N GLU A 58 9.13 48.81 21.20
CA GLU A 58 10.35 48.01 21.28
C GLU A 58 10.21 46.81 22.22
N ARG A 59 9.51 46.98 23.35
CA ARG A 59 9.21 45.86 24.28
C ARG A 59 8.33 44.81 23.61
N GLU A 60 7.25 45.22 22.95
CA GLU A 60 6.37 44.31 22.20
C GLU A 60 7.10 43.69 21.00
N ARG A 61 7.93 44.44 20.28
CA ARG A 61 8.79 43.93 19.19
C ARG A 61 9.77 42.87 19.68
N LYS A 62 10.36 43.06 20.87
CA LYS A 62 11.25 42.08 21.50
C LYS A 62 10.48 40.83 21.92
N ASN A 63 9.28 40.98 22.51
CA ASN A 63 8.40 39.84 22.83
C ASN A 63 8.00 39.07 21.56
N ILE A 64 7.62 39.76 20.48
CA ILE A 64 7.35 39.16 19.17
C ILE A 64 8.58 38.40 18.67
N SER A 65 9.78 38.97 18.78
CA SER A 65 11.01 38.30 18.31
C SER A 65 11.31 37.01 19.08
N VAL A 66 11.04 36.98 20.38
CA VAL A 66 11.24 35.81 21.25
C VAL A 66 10.19 34.74 20.97
N LEU A 67 8.92 35.13 20.87
CA LEU A 67 7.82 34.23 20.46
C LEU A 67 8.09 33.65 19.06
N ARG A 68 8.51 34.49 18.10
CA ARG A 68 8.93 34.11 16.75
C ARG A 68 10.08 33.10 16.79
N GLY A 69 11.09 33.35 17.61
CA GLY A 69 12.22 32.44 17.80
C GLY A 69 11.79 31.07 18.34
N ARG A 70 10.85 31.03 19.30
CA ARG A 70 10.30 29.78 19.85
C ARG A 70 9.42 29.04 18.84
N ILE A 71 8.55 29.73 18.12
CA ILE A 71 7.64 29.15 17.11
C ILE A 71 8.44 28.64 15.89
N ASN A 72 9.39 29.42 15.37
CA ASN A 72 10.24 28.99 14.24
C ASN A 72 11.16 27.83 14.64
N ARG A 73 11.68 27.81 15.87
CA ARG A 73 12.45 26.65 16.37
C ARG A 73 11.57 25.41 16.51
N LYS A 74 10.35 25.52 17.05
CA LYS A 74 9.37 24.42 17.05
C LYS A 74 9.07 23.94 15.62
N ARG A 75 8.79 24.86 14.67
CA ARG A 75 8.45 24.55 13.27
C ARG A 75 9.58 23.88 12.48
N ASN A 76 10.82 24.38 12.60
CA ASN A 76 11.98 23.74 11.98
C ASN A 76 12.25 22.35 12.59
N LYS A 77 11.96 22.17 13.89
CA LYS A 77 11.99 20.86 14.54
C LYS A 77 10.86 19.94 14.05
N ILE A 78 9.70 20.46 13.64
CA ILE A 78 8.50 19.68 13.24
C ILE A 78 8.57 19.16 11.78
N SER A 79 9.37 19.78 10.90
CA SER A 79 9.28 19.50 9.45
C SER A 79 9.88 18.15 9.00
N ARG A 80 10.75 17.52 9.79
CA ARG A 80 11.52 16.34 9.35
C ARG A 80 11.22 15.13 10.22
N ALA A 81 10.34 14.27 9.73
CA ALA A 81 9.88 13.01 10.31
C ALA A 81 10.85 12.28 11.25
N ILE A 82 12.10 12.07 10.80
CA ILE A 82 13.11 11.30 11.53
C ILE A 82 13.89 12.20 12.49
N LEU A 83 14.30 13.40 12.06
CA LEU A 83 15.08 14.32 12.90
C LEU A 83 14.25 14.95 14.02
N SER A 84 12.93 14.93 13.89
CA SER A 84 11.96 15.42 14.85
C SER A 84 11.51 14.36 15.86
N ASN A 85 11.78 13.09 15.56
CA ASN A 85 11.31 11.98 16.38
C ASN A 85 12.36 11.66 17.45
N ASP A 86 12.01 12.00 18.70
CA ASP A 86 12.90 11.79 19.83
C ASP A 86 13.14 10.29 20.10
N ASP A 87 12.26 9.37 19.69
CA ASP A 87 12.42 7.91 19.88
C ASP A 87 13.59 7.32 19.08
N VAL A 88 13.97 7.99 17.99
CA VAL A 88 15.09 7.60 17.12
C VAL A 88 16.43 7.97 17.75
N LEU A 89 16.45 8.91 18.69
CA LEU A 89 17.67 9.38 19.34
C LEU A 89 18.29 8.27 20.21
N PRO A 90 19.64 8.15 20.28
CA PRO A 90 20.32 7.18 21.13
C PRO A 90 19.94 7.24 22.62
N GLU A 91 19.66 8.46 23.12
CA GLU A 91 19.44 8.73 24.54
C GLU A 91 18.06 8.26 25.03
N THR A 92 17.09 8.13 24.13
CA THR A 92 15.72 7.74 24.48
C THR A 92 15.63 6.24 24.80
N PRO A 93 14.97 5.81 25.89
CA PRO A 93 14.91 4.40 26.25
C PRO A 93 14.09 3.56 25.25
N LEU A 94 14.42 2.27 25.12
CA LEU A 94 13.72 1.35 24.20
C LEU A 94 12.25 1.08 24.58
N SER A 95 11.88 1.33 25.85
CA SER A 95 10.49 1.19 26.33
C SER A 95 9.53 2.10 25.57
N ASP A 96 9.98 3.28 25.16
CA ASP A 96 9.13 4.33 24.61
C ASP A 96 8.63 3.97 23.23
N LEU A 97 9.39 3.15 22.50
CA LEU A 97 8.99 2.56 21.21
C LEU A 97 7.65 1.83 21.28
N TRP A 98 7.31 1.24 22.44
CA TRP A 98 6.07 0.49 22.63
C TRP A 98 4.88 1.37 23.05
N LEU A 99 5.13 2.61 23.46
CA LEU A 99 4.13 3.54 23.98
C LEU A 99 3.79 4.65 22.99
N HIS A 100 4.70 4.97 22.08
CA HIS A 100 4.57 6.04 21.11
C HIS A 100 4.12 5.52 19.73
N ASP A 101 3.53 6.41 18.94
CA ASP A 101 3.31 6.19 17.53
C ASP A 101 4.61 6.37 16.72
N PHE A 102 4.54 6.05 15.44
CA PHE A 102 5.67 6.14 14.51
C PHE A 102 6.35 7.52 14.45
N TRP A 103 5.67 8.59 14.88
CA TRP A 103 6.17 9.96 14.84
C TRP A 103 6.73 10.45 16.18
N GLY A 104 6.74 9.60 17.21
CA GLY A 104 7.23 9.93 18.55
C GLY A 104 6.18 10.56 19.47
N THR A 105 4.89 10.44 19.12
CA THR A 105 3.80 10.95 19.98
C THR A 105 3.16 9.80 20.76
N PRO A 106 2.92 9.92 22.07
CA PRO A 106 2.25 8.87 22.84
C PRO A 106 0.91 8.43 22.23
N LEU A 107 0.68 7.12 22.07
CA LEU A 107 -0.50 6.57 21.39
C LEU A 107 -1.84 7.02 21.96
N ARG A 108 -1.88 7.27 23.27
CA ARG A 108 -3.10 7.72 23.99
C ARG A 108 -3.32 9.22 23.91
N HIS A 109 -2.35 9.98 23.37
CA HIS A 109 -2.46 11.42 23.25
C HIS A 109 -3.42 11.79 22.11
N SER A 110 -4.24 12.84 22.31
CA SER A 110 -5.24 13.28 21.33
C SER A 110 -4.66 13.78 20.01
N GLY A 111 -3.38 14.18 20.02
CA GLY A 111 -2.61 14.55 18.84
C GLY A 111 -1.86 13.40 18.17
N SER A 112 -1.96 12.16 18.67
CA SER A 112 -1.32 11.02 18.03
C SER A 112 -1.91 10.74 16.66
N HIS A 113 -1.07 10.34 15.72
CA HIS A 113 -1.50 9.85 14.42
C HIS A 113 -2.04 8.41 14.51
N GLY A 114 -1.78 7.69 15.61
CA GLY A 114 -2.20 6.30 15.82
C GLY A 114 -1.48 5.26 14.94
N SER A 115 -0.47 5.68 14.17
CA SER A 115 0.36 4.80 13.35
C SER A 115 1.35 4.04 14.23
N TYR A 116 0.94 2.91 14.78
CA TYR A 116 1.80 2.07 15.62
C TYR A 116 2.74 1.18 14.78
N ARG A 117 4.04 1.49 14.80
CA ARG A 117 5.11 0.84 13.98
C ARG A 117 6.46 0.74 14.73
N PRO A 118 6.50 0.11 15.92
CA PRO A 118 7.68 0.13 16.79
C PRO A 118 8.94 -0.45 16.14
N LEU A 119 8.82 -1.49 15.30
CA LEU A 119 9.99 -2.09 14.64
C LEU A 119 10.58 -1.19 13.55
N THR A 120 9.74 -0.41 12.89
CA THR A 120 10.21 0.59 11.92
C THR A 120 10.99 1.69 12.64
N THR A 121 10.45 2.23 13.74
CA THR A 121 11.14 3.23 14.56
C THR A 121 12.45 2.68 15.13
N LEU A 122 12.43 1.43 15.64
CA LEU A 122 13.64 0.74 16.10
C LEU A 122 14.70 0.64 15.01
N SER A 123 14.30 0.31 13.77
CA SER A 123 15.25 0.24 12.65
C SER A 123 15.91 1.59 12.34
N PHE A 124 15.20 2.71 12.52
CA PHE A 124 15.78 4.05 12.41
C PHE A 124 16.74 4.34 13.56
N LYS A 125 16.37 3.98 14.79
CA LYS A 125 17.23 4.12 15.97
C LYS A 125 18.54 3.34 15.82
N LEU A 126 18.47 2.08 15.38
CA LEU A 126 19.66 1.26 15.10
C LEU A 126 20.54 1.88 14.00
N ASN A 127 19.92 2.44 12.96
CA ASN A 127 20.62 3.14 11.90
C ASN A 127 21.30 4.43 12.41
N ALA A 128 20.67 5.14 13.36
CA ALA A 128 21.25 6.32 13.99
C ALA A 128 22.44 5.97 14.89
N LEU A 129 22.32 4.87 15.66
CA LEU A 129 23.41 4.33 16.48
C LEU A 129 24.61 3.92 15.60
N TRP A 130 24.36 3.25 14.48
CA TRP A 130 25.40 2.89 13.51
C TRP A 130 26.11 4.12 12.92
N ALA A 131 25.40 5.24 12.77
CA ALA A 131 25.94 6.49 12.26
C ALA A 131 26.70 7.33 13.31
N GLY A 132 26.98 6.79 14.50
CA GLY A 132 27.73 7.48 15.56
C GLY A 132 26.87 8.37 16.46
N GLY A 133 25.54 8.19 16.45
CA GLY A 133 24.62 8.82 17.39
C GLY A 133 24.23 10.27 17.07
N ASP A 134 25.04 11.02 16.31
CA ASP A 134 24.69 12.37 15.89
C ASP A 134 23.92 12.38 14.55
N LEU A 135 22.59 12.43 14.66
CA LEU A 135 21.67 12.57 13.52
C LEU A 135 21.81 13.90 12.77
N ARG A 136 22.54 14.89 13.31
CA ARG A 136 22.70 16.25 12.76
C ARG A 136 24.10 16.53 12.20
N ALA A 137 25.16 15.83 12.64
CA ALA A 137 26.55 16.18 12.32
C ALA A 137 27.22 15.39 11.16
N VAL A 138 26.53 14.49 10.47
CA VAL A 138 27.11 13.72 9.35
C VAL A 138 26.15 13.71 8.15
N PRO A 139 26.62 13.61 6.89
CA PRO A 139 25.79 13.26 5.71
C PRO A 139 25.24 11.82 5.80
N SER A 140 24.60 11.46 6.92
CA SER A 140 24.08 10.12 7.24
C SER A 140 22.78 9.81 6.51
N SER A 141 22.16 10.78 5.82
CA SER A 141 20.99 10.56 4.96
C SER A 141 21.22 9.42 3.98
N LYS A 142 22.42 9.32 3.39
CA LYS A 142 22.79 8.23 2.48
C LYS A 142 22.68 6.85 3.13
N GLY A 143 23.10 6.72 4.39
CA GLY A 143 23.03 5.45 5.13
C GLY A 143 21.60 4.95 5.30
N PHE A 144 20.64 5.86 5.54
CA PHE A 144 19.24 5.48 5.66
C PHE A 144 18.65 4.97 4.33
N HIS A 145 19.02 5.58 3.20
CA HIS A 145 18.60 5.11 1.88
C HIS A 145 19.24 3.76 1.52
N VAL A 146 20.51 3.54 1.87
CA VAL A 146 21.20 2.25 1.65
C VAL A 146 20.45 1.11 2.35
N VAL A 147 19.99 1.30 3.58
CA VAL A 147 19.20 0.28 4.29
C VAL A 147 17.90 -0.06 3.54
N ASN A 148 17.19 0.93 2.98
CA ASN A 148 15.98 0.66 2.19
C ASN A 148 16.30 -0.13 0.90
N VAL A 149 17.40 0.20 0.22
CA VAL A 149 17.85 -0.53 -0.98
C VAL A 149 18.25 -1.97 -0.65
N VAL A 150 18.98 -2.18 0.45
CA VAL A 150 19.36 -3.52 0.92
C VAL A 150 18.12 -4.33 1.29
N LEU A 151 17.17 -3.73 2.02
CA LEU A 151 15.90 -4.36 2.34
C LEU A 151 15.12 -4.72 1.09
N HIS A 152 15.02 -3.82 0.10
CA HIS A 152 14.32 -4.09 -1.16
C HIS A 152 14.99 -5.25 -1.92
N SER A 153 16.32 -5.27 -1.97
CA SER A 153 17.09 -6.36 -2.58
C SER A 153 16.83 -7.70 -1.88
N ALA A 154 16.81 -7.71 -0.55
CA ALA A 154 16.50 -8.90 0.25
C ALA A 154 15.05 -9.36 0.06
N THR A 155 14.09 -8.44 0.02
CA THR A 155 12.67 -8.73 -0.28
C THR A 155 12.52 -9.34 -1.67
N THR A 156 13.16 -8.76 -2.69
CA THR A 156 13.15 -9.26 -4.07
C THR A 156 13.75 -10.66 -4.16
N ALA A 157 14.88 -10.91 -3.48
CA ALA A 157 15.49 -12.23 -3.42
C ALA A 157 14.59 -13.25 -2.72
N ALA A 158 14.00 -12.89 -1.58
CA ALA A 158 13.08 -13.76 -0.84
C ALA A 158 11.80 -14.07 -1.64
N PHE A 159 11.26 -13.08 -2.36
CA PHE A 159 10.10 -13.26 -3.24
C PHE A 159 10.43 -14.21 -4.39
N THR A 160 11.56 -13.97 -5.06
CA THR A 160 12.05 -14.82 -6.15
C THR A 160 12.30 -16.25 -5.67
N TRP A 161 12.90 -16.42 -4.49
CA TRP A 161 13.09 -17.74 -3.89
C TRP A 161 11.75 -18.43 -3.63
N TRP A 162 10.81 -17.73 -3.00
CA TRP A 162 9.51 -18.27 -2.64
C TRP A 162 8.72 -18.75 -3.87
N ILE A 163 8.78 -18.02 -4.99
CA ILE A 163 8.15 -18.45 -6.26
C ILE A 163 8.76 -19.76 -6.77
N GLY A 164 10.08 -19.95 -6.61
CA GLY A 164 10.76 -21.20 -6.97
C GLY A 164 10.25 -22.42 -6.20
N LEU A 165 9.56 -22.22 -5.07
CA LEU A 165 8.93 -23.28 -4.28
C LEU A 165 7.49 -23.62 -4.73
N LEU A 166 6.92 -22.87 -5.68
CA LEU A 166 5.58 -23.11 -6.20
C LEU A 166 5.61 -24.16 -7.33
N PRO A 167 4.74 -25.17 -7.30
CA PRO A 167 4.57 -26.08 -8.42
C PRO A 167 3.94 -25.30 -9.58
N SER A 168 4.67 -25.18 -10.69
CA SER A 168 4.18 -24.54 -11.91
C SER A 168 4.77 -25.24 -13.14
N SER A 169 4.05 -25.22 -14.25
CA SER A 169 4.48 -25.89 -15.49
C SER A 169 5.81 -25.36 -16.02
N HIS A 170 6.11 -24.09 -15.72
CA HIS A 170 7.29 -23.36 -16.20
C HIS A 170 7.99 -22.64 -15.03
N ALA A 171 8.35 -23.40 -13.99
CA ALA A 171 8.88 -22.89 -12.72
C ALA A 171 10.04 -21.91 -12.86
N ARG A 172 11.10 -22.28 -13.59
CA ARG A 172 12.28 -21.42 -13.75
C ARG A 172 11.95 -20.09 -14.42
N LEU A 173 11.17 -20.11 -15.51
CA LEU A 173 10.79 -18.87 -16.22
C LEU A 173 9.85 -18.01 -15.36
N THR A 174 8.86 -18.62 -14.71
CA THR A 174 7.93 -17.92 -13.81
C THR A 174 8.69 -17.25 -12.67
N GLN A 175 9.66 -17.95 -12.08
CA GLN A 175 10.51 -17.46 -11.01
C GLN A 175 11.30 -16.21 -11.43
N TRP A 176 12.11 -16.32 -12.49
CA TRP A 176 12.96 -15.22 -12.94
C TRP A 176 12.16 -14.01 -13.42
N LEU A 177 11.12 -14.21 -14.24
CA LEU A 177 10.33 -13.11 -14.79
C LEU A 177 9.57 -12.36 -13.70
N SER A 178 8.95 -13.09 -12.76
CA SER A 178 8.21 -12.45 -11.65
C SER A 178 9.15 -11.69 -10.72
N GLY A 179 10.34 -12.25 -10.42
CA GLY A 179 11.37 -11.60 -9.61
C GLY A 179 11.92 -10.32 -10.25
N LEU A 180 12.23 -10.36 -11.55
CA LEU A 180 12.70 -9.20 -12.30
C LEU A 180 11.63 -8.10 -12.38
N LEU A 181 10.39 -8.46 -12.70
CA LEU A 181 9.27 -7.50 -12.76
C LEU A 181 9.03 -6.83 -11.42
N PHE A 182 9.12 -7.58 -10.31
CA PHE A 182 9.03 -7.01 -8.98
C PHE A 182 10.21 -6.06 -8.72
N ALA A 183 11.45 -6.46 -9.01
CA ALA A 183 12.65 -5.65 -8.75
C ALA A 183 12.63 -4.27 -9.42
N VAL A 184 12.09 -4.17 -10.64
CA VAL A 184 12.13 -2.92 -11.43
C VAL A 184 10.84 -2.10 -11.37
N HIS A 185 9.86 -2.50 -10.55
CA HIS A 185 8.51 -1.94 -10.63
C HIS A 185 8.45 -0.45 -10.16
N PRO A 186 7.93 0.49 -10.98
CA PRO A 186 7.94 1.93 -10.63
C PRO A 186 7.23 2.31 -9.33
N VAL A 187 6.15 1.61 -8.98
CA VAL A 187 5.40 1.78 -7.72
C VAL A 187 6.24 1.60 -6.45
N HIS A 188 7.42 0.96 -6.56
CA HIS A 188 8.32 0.77 -5.41
C HIS A 188 9.13 2.02 -5.08
N THR A 189 9.19 3.00 -5.98
CA THR A 189 10.05 4.18 -5.81
C THR A 189 9.69 4.97 -4.54
N GLU A 190 8.40 5.19 -4.24
CA GLU A 190 8.00 5.83 -2.97
C GLU A 190 8.51 5.05 -1.75
N ALA A 191 8.38 3.71 -1.77
CA ALA A 191 8.74 2.86 -0.63
C ALA A 191 10.26 2.75 -0.42
N VAL A 192 11.04 2.76 -1.50
CA VAL A 192 12.50 2.55 -1.44
C VAL A 192 13.23 3.89 -1.28
N SER A 193 12.91 4.86 -2.14
CA SER A 193 13.57 6.17 -2.15
C SER A 193 13.09 7.05 -1.01
N GLY A 194 11.81 6.97 -0.65
CA GLY A 194 11.27 7.63 0.53
C GLY A 194 11.77 6.97 1.82
N LEU A 195 12.39 7.77 2.71
CA LEU A 195 12.93 7.27 3.98
C LEU A 195 11.90 6.51 4.82
N VAL A 196 10.71 7.10 4.98
CA VAL A 196 9.58 6.54 5.75
C VAL A 196 9.01 5.26 5.10
N GLY A 197 9.25 5.06 3.80
CA GLY A 197 8.88 3.86 3.06
C GLY A 197 9.55 2.57 3.57
N ARG A 198 10.55 2.69 4.45
CA ARG A 198 11.12 1.55 5.19
C ARG A 198 10.07 0.66 5.85
N ALA A 199 8.96 1.24 6.30
CA ALA A 199 7.84 0.48 6.86
C ALA A 199 7.27 -0.54 5.86
N ASP A 200 7.16 -0.17 4.58
CA ASP A 200 6.62 -1.00 3.50
C ASP A 200 7.55 -2.13 3.12
N VAL A 201 8.82 -1.78 2.87
CA VAL A 201 9.84 -2.75 2.46
C VAL A 201 10.12 -3.75 3.59
N GLY A 202 10.26 -3.26 4.83
CA GLY A 202 10.47 -4.11 6.00
C GLY A 202 9.28 -5.02 6.30
N ALA A 203 8.05 -4.51 6.21
CA ALA A 203 6.86 -5.34 6.40
C ALA A 203 6.78 -6.44 5.34
N ALA A 204 7.08 -6.12 4.07
CA ALA A 204 7.11 -7.10 2.98
C ALA A 204 8.21 -8.16 3.16
N PHE A 205 9.39 -7.78 3.67
CA PHE A 205 10.44 -8.74 4.00
C PHE A 205 9.97 -9.77 5.03
N PHE A 206 9.45 -9.31 6.18
CA PHE A 206 8.92 -10.22 7.20
C PHE A 206 7.69 -11.00 6.75
N PHE A 207 6.87 -10.42 5.87
CA PHE A 207 5.74 -11.09 5.23
C PHE A 207 6.23 -12.32 4.42
N LEU A 208 7.29 -12.16 3.62
CA LEU A 208 7.88 -13.27 2.87
C LEU A 208 8.58 -14.30 3.76
N LEU A 209 9.25 -13.86 4.84
CA LEU A 209 9.81 -14.78 5.82
C LEU A 209 8.73 -15.64 6.48
N ALA A 210 7.57 -15.06 6.80
CA ALA A 210 6.44 -15.83 7.32
C ALA A 210 5.93 -16.86 6.29
N LEU A 211 5.83 -16.51 5.01
CA LEU A 211 5.43 -17.45 3.95
C LEU A 211 6.45 -18.59 3.75
N LEU A 212 7.75 -18.27 3.78
CA LEU A 212 8.83 -19.26 3.68
C LEU A 212 8.85 -20.20 4.89
N ALA A 213 8.73 -19.65 6.10
CA ALA A 213 8.62 -20.42 7.34
C ALA A 213 7.38 -21.31 7.32
N TYR A 214 6.24 -20.82 6.83
CA TYR A 214 5.02 -21.63 6.71
C TYR A 214 5.18 -22.76 5.69
N LYS A 215 5.83 -22.51 4.55
CA LYS A 215 6.15 -23.57 3.59
C LYS A 215 7.07 -24.64 4.21
N ALA A 216 8.08 -24.23 4.97
CA ALA A 216 8.95 -25.14 5.70
C ALA A 216 8.20 -25.94 6.78
N HIS A 217 7.23 -25.32 7.48
CA HIS A 217 6.32 -26.00 8.40
C HIS A 217 5.52 -27.10 7.70
N LEU A 218 4.91 -26.80 6.55
CA LEU A 218 4.14 -27.77 5.78
C LEU A 218 5.00 -28.97 5.33
N HIS A 219 6.24 -28.71 4.89
CA HIS A 219 7.18 -29.76 4.49
C HIS A 219 7.54 -30.71 5.65
N HIS A 220 7.83 -30.17 6.83
CA HIS A 220 8.18 -30.97 8.01
C HIS A 220 6.98 -31.64 8.67
N ARG A 221 5.79 -31.06 8.51
CA ARG A 221 4.53 -31.70 8.87
C ARG A 221 4.29 -32.97 8.05
N ASP A 222 4.50 -32.89 6.74
CA ASP A 222 4.32 -34.05 5.86
C ASP A 222 5.35 -35.17 6.18
N LYS A 223 6.54 -34.79 6.66
CA LYS A 223 7.57 -35.72 7.16
C LYS A 223 7.35 -36.22 8.60
N ARG A 224 6.26 -35.82 9.29
CA ARG A 224 5.94 -36.15 10.70
C ARG A 224 7.03 -35.78 11.72
N SER A 225 7.86 -34.78 11.41
CA SER A 225 8.89 -34.25 12.32
C SER A 225 8.32 -33.19 13.27
N GLY A 226 7.66 -33.64 14.35
CA GLY A 226 6.85 -32.79 15.24
C GLY A 226 7.57 -31.57 15.84
N PHE A 227 8.79 -31.74 16.37
CA PHE A 227 9.55 -30.63 16.97
C PHE A 227 9.93 -29.55 15.94
N VAL A 228 10.51 -29.96 14.81
CA VAL A 228 10.92 -29.04 13.74
C VAL A 228 9.72 -28.35 13.11
N GLN A 229 8.61 -29.07 12.95
CA GLN A 229 7.33 -28.51 12.52
C GLN A 229 6.88 -27.37 13.45
N MET A 230 6.99 -27.54 14.78
CA MET A 230 6.62 -26.52 15.76
C MET A 230 7.54 -25.30 15.71
N MET A 231 8.85 -25.49 15.51
CA MET A 231 9.76 -24.35 15.31
C MET A 231 9.35 -23.48 14.12
N TYR A 232 8.99 -24.09 12.98
CA TYR A 232 8.62 -23.32 11.79
C TYR A 232 7.26 -22.62 11.91
N ILE A 233 6.28 -23.17 12.64
CA ILE A 233 5.03 -22.44 12.87
C ILE A 233 5.26 -21.26 13.81
N VAL A 234 6.08 -21.41 14.84
CA VAL A 234 6.48 -20.31 15.73
C VAL A 234 7.22 -19.23 14.94
N LEU A 235 8.17 -19.62 14.08
CA LEU A 235 8.87 -18.68 13.20
C LEU A 235 7.92 -17.95 12.24
N CYS A 236 6.92 -18.63 11.70
CA CYS A 236 5.87 -18.01 10.88
C CYS A 236 5.08 -16.97 11.68
N LEU A 237 4.64 -17.30 12.89
CA LEU A 237 3.87 -16.39 13.75
C LEU A 237 4.70 -15.19 14.21
N LEU A 238 5.97 -15.40 14.57
CA LEU A 238 6.91 -14.32 14.93
C LEU A 238 7.18 -13.42 13.73
N SER A 239 7.42 -13.98 12.55
CA SER A 239 7.62 -13.19 11.33
C SER A 239 6.37 -12.40 10.95
N ALA A 240 5.18 -12.98 11.12
CA ALA A 240 3.91 -12.27 10.91
C ALA A 240 3.71 -11.12 11.91
N LEU A 241 4.07 -11.33 13.19
CA LEU A 241 4.07 -10.28 14.20
C LEU A 241 5.05 -9.17 13.83
N CYS A 242 6.28 -9.50 13.44
CA CYS A 242 7.28 -8.53 12.98
C CYS A 242 6.79 -7.75 11.75
N SER A 243 6.13 -8.41 10.80
CA SER A 243 5.52 -7.74 9.66
C SER A 243 4.46 -6.71 10.10
N MET A 244 3.55 -7.09 11.00
CA MET A 244 2.51 -6.19 11.55
C MET A 244 3.09 -5.01 12.36
N LEU A 245 4.14 -5.26 13.16
CA LEU A 245 4.81 -4.25 13.97
C LEU A 245 5.69 -3.30 13.13
N THR A 246 6.02 -3.69 11.91
CA THR A 246 6.66 -2.82 10.92
C THR A 246 5.60 -2.00 10.18
N LYS A 247 4.52 -2.65 9.73
CA LYS A 247 3.35 -1.99 9.14
C LYS A 247 2.06 -2.78 9.36
N GLU A 248 0.98 -2.07 9.68
CA GLU A 248 -0.34 -2.58 10.05
C GLU A 248 -0.88 -3.73 9.20
N HIS A 249 -0.83 -3.62 7.88
CA HIS A 249 -1.41 -4.61 6.97
C HIS A 249 -0.55 -5.87 6.81
N GLY A 250 0.66 -5.92 7.39
CA GLY A 250 1.52 -7.09 7.40
C GLY A 250 0.87 -8.33 8.03
N VAL A 251 -0.08 -8.14 8.95
CA VAL A 251 -0.85 -9.23 9.60
C VAL A 251 -1.63 -10.09 8.61
N THR A 252 -1.94 -9.56 7.42
CA THR A 252 -2.66 -10.26 6.35
C THR A 252 -1.93 -11.51 5.85
N VAL A 253 -0.62 -11.65 6.12
CA VAL A 253 0.15 -12.85 5.77
C VAL A 253 -0.44 -14.13 6.36
N LEU A 254 -1.03 -14.07 7.57
CA LEU A 254 -1.63 -15.23 8.21
C LEU A 254 -2.82 -15.77 7.39
N LEU A 255 -3.62 -14.87 6.82
CA LEU A 255 -4.71 -15.23 5.91
C LEU A 255 -4.16 -15.81 4.60
N VAL A 256 -3.09 -15.21 4.07
CA VAL A 256 -2.42 -15.72 2.86
C VAL A 256 -1.83 -17.11 3.08
N CYS A 257 -1.27 -17.41 4.25
CA CYS A 257 -0.78 -18.74 4.63
C CYS A 257 -1.92 -19.78 4.67
N VAL A 258 -3.07 -19.44 5.23
CA VAL A 258 -4.27 -20.31 5.23
C VAL A 258 -4.71 -20.60 3.79
N LEU A 259 -4.81 -19.56 2.96
CA LEU A 259 -5.19 -19.71 1.54
C LEU A 259 -4.15 -20.50 0.74
N TYR A 260 -2.86 -20.32 1.04
CA TYR A 260 -1.77 -21.11 0.45
C TYR A 260 -1.95 -22.60 0.76
N GLU A 261 -2.18 -22.96 2.03
CA GLU A 261 -2.41 -24.35 2.40
C GLU A 261 -3.62 -24.95 1.69
N MET A 262 -4.72 -24.19 1.59
CA MET A 262 -5.93 -24.61 0.88
C MET A 262 -5.66 -24.95 -0.59
N LEU A 263 -4.85 -24.14 -1.28
CA LEU A 263 -4.53 -24.35 -2.69
C LEU A 263 -3.56 -25.53 -2.91
N PHE A 264 -2.51 -25.64 -2.11
CA PHE A 264 -1.39 -26.52 -2.41
C PHE A 264 -1.47 -27.90 -1.72
N ASN A 265 -2.21 -28.05 -0.62
CA ASN A 265 -2.32 -29.32 0.11
C ASN A 265 -3.58 -30.17 -0.15
N ASN A 266 -4.33 -29.84 -1.20
CA ASN A 266 -5.25 -30.74 -1.94
C ASN A 266 -6.39 -31.47 -1.19
N ARG A 267 -6.84 -31.08 0.00
CA ARG A 267 -7.98 -31.78 0.64
C ARG A 267 -9.35 -31.14 0.47
N HIS A 268 -9.40 -29.82 0.29
CA HIS A 268 -10.67 -29.10 0.11
C HIS A 268 -10.58 -28.01 -0.96
N THR A 269 -11.66 -27.83 -1.71
CA THR A 269 -11.80 -26.66 -2.60
C THR A 269 -12.08 -25.42 -1.74
N PRO A 270 -11.78 -24.20 -2.21
CA PRO A 270 -12.13 -22.98 -1.48
C PRO A 270 -13.61 -22.91 -1.08
N VAL A 271 -14.49 -23.49 -1.91
CA VAL A 271 -15.94 -23.61 -1.68
C VAL A 271 -16.25 -24.60 -0.54
N GLU A 272 -15.58 -25.75 -0.50
CA GLU A 272 -15.72 -26.74 0.57
C GLU A 272 -15.26 -26.20 1.93
N VAL A 273 -14.21 -25.36 1.96
CA VAL A 273 -13.74 -24.69 3.19
C VAL A 273 -14.70 -23.61 3.65
N LEU A 274 -15.25 -22.78 2.75
CA LEU A 274 -16.27 -21.80 3.11
C LEU A 274 -17.51 -22.49 3.71
N HIS A 275 -17.92 -23.62 3.13
CA HIS A 275 -19.02 -24.43 3.65
C HIS A 275 -18.67 -25.12 5.00
N HIS A 276 -17.42 -25.53 5.22
CA HIS A 276 -16.95 -26.09 6.49
C HIS A 276 -16.75 -25.06 7.60
N LEU A 277 -16.37 -23.82 7.27
CA LEU A 277 -16.28 -22.71 8.23
C LEU A 277 -17.67 -22.25 8.70
N LEU A 278 -18.70 -22.44 7.87
CA LEU A 278 -20.09 -22.05 8.15
C LEU A 278 -20.94 -23.16 8.80
N LYS A 279 -20.50 -24.44 8.79
CA LYS A 279 -21.23 -25.56 9.41
C LYS A 279 -20.41 -26.24 10.50
N ARG A 280 -21.09 -26.61 11.60
CA ARG A 280 -20.53 -27.40 12.71
C ARG A 280 -19.89 -28.71 12.19
N PRO A 281 -18.80 -29.19 12.79
CA PRO A 281 -18.09 -30.37 12.31
C PRO A 281 -18.95 -31.63 12.45
N CYS A 282 -19.22 -32.32 11.34
CA CYS A 282 -19.79 -33.67 11.39
C CYS A 282 -18.68 -34.69 11.66
N ARG A 283 -18.98 -35.62 12.56
CA ARG A 283 -18.14 -36.73 13.01
C ARG A 283 -18.01 -37.75 11.87
N CYS A 284 -16.80 -38.07 11.41
CA CYS A 284 -16.57 -39.17 10.48
C CYS A 284 -15.53 -40.11 11.08
N ASP A 285 -15.91 -41.38 11.28
CA ASP A 285 -15.05 -42.49 11.70
C ASP A 285 -14.22 -42.99 10.51
N GLN A 286 -12.89 -42.88 10.62
CA GLN A 286 -11.88 -43.68 9.91
C GLN A 286 -10.49 -43.30 10.47
N ASN A 287 -9.93 -44.19 11.29
CA ASN A 287 -8.89 -43.87 12.28
C ASN A 287 -7.52 -43.44 11.69
N ASP A 288 -7.14 -43.87 10.49
CA ASP A 288 -5.84 -43.49 9.90
C ASP A 288 -5.85 -42.16 9.12
N CYS A 289 -7.03 -41.72 8.67
CA CYS A 289 -7.23 -40.41 8.02
C CYS A 289 -7.56 -39.30 9.01
N GLN A 290 -7.82 -39.62 10.29
CA GLN A 290 -8.19 -38.66 11.31
C GLN A 290 -7.02 -37.82 11.81
N ASP A 291 -5.82 -38.39 12.00
CA ASP A 291 -4.71 -37.64 12.59
C ASP A 291 -4.09 -36.62 11.63
N SER A 292 -3.94 -36.98 10.34
CA SER A 292 -3.49 -36.03 9.32
C SER A 292 -4.52 -34.91 9.04
N LYS A 293 -5.83 -35.17 9.23
CA LYS A 293 -6.88 -34.14 9.16
C LYS A 293 -6.91 -33.25 10.41
N LYS A 294 -6.75 -33.82 11.61
CA LYS A 294 -6.67 -33.08 12.88
C LYS A 294 -5.47 -32.12 12.91
N ILE A 295 -4.29 -32.55 12.46
CA ILE A 295 -3.08 -31.72 12.43
C ILE A 295 -3.20 -30.59 11.39
N GLN A 296 -3.87 -30.84 10.25
CA GLN A 296 -4.16 -29.83 9.24
C GLN A 296 -5.14 -28.76 9.74
N GLU A 297 -6.21 -29.18 10.39
CA GLU A 297 -7.15 -28.25 11.03
C GLU A 297 -6.46 -27.44 12.12
N TRP A 298 -5.50 -28.03 12.85
CA TRP A 298 -4.77 -27.34 13.90
C TRP A 298 -3.91 -26.18 13.37
N SER A 299 -3.09 -26.37 12.32
CA SER A 299 -2.20 -25.29 11.83
C SER A 299 -3.00 -24.11 11.28
N SER A 300 -4.02 -24.38 10.45
CA SER A 300 -4.91 -23.34 9.91
C SER A 300 -5.70 -22.63 11.01
N ARG A 301 -6.23 -23.36 12.01
CA ARG A 301 -6.89 -22.75 13.18
C ARG A 301 -5.93 -21.90 14.00
N CYS A 302 -4.70 -22.36 14.21
CA CYS A 302 -3.65 -21.62 14.91
C CYS A 302 -3.37 -20.27 14.22
N LEU A 303 -3.26 -20.25 12.88
CA LEU A 303 -3.09 -19.01 12.13
C LEU A 303 -4.29 -18.06 12.25
N ILE A 304 -5.52 -18.57 12.15
CA ILE A 304 -6.75 -17.76 12.26
C ILE A 304 -6.90 -17.18 13.67
N VAL A 305 -6.69 -18.00 14.70
CA VAL A 305 -6.73 -17.54 16.10
C VAL A 305 -5.65 -16.50 16.34
N SER A 306 -4.42 -16.72 15.86
CA SER A 306 -3.33 -15.75 15.96
C SER A 306 -3.64 -14.44 15.24
N PHE A 307 -4.26 -14.50 14.06
CA PHE A 307 -4.72 -13.32 13.32
C PHE A 307 -5.72 -12.49 14.14
N CYS A 308 -6.72 -13.14 14.74
CA CYS A 308 -7.67 -12.48 15.63
C CYS A 308 -6.98 -11.88 16.86
N ILE A 309 -6.07 -12.62 17.51
CA ILE A 309 -5.32 -12.14 18.67
C ILE A 309 -4.48 -10.90 18.31
N PHE A 310 -3.77 -10.92 17.19
CA PHE A 310 -2.92 -9.81 16.76
C PHE A 310 -3.73 -8.54 16.46
N ILE A 311 -4.87 -8.68 15.78
CA ILE A 311 -5.77 -7.55 15.50
C ILE A 311 -6.38 -7.02 16.79
N CYS A 312 -6.88 -7.89 17.67
CA CYS A 312 -7.46 -7.48 18.95
C CYS A 312 -6.42 -6.79 19.83
N ALA A 313 -5.22 -7.34 19.96
CA ALA A 313 -4.12 -6.73 20.71
C ALA A 313 -3.79 -5.34 20.16
N ARG A 314 -3.71 -5.19 18.83
CA ARG A 314 -3.48 -3.90 18.18
C ARG A 314 -4.62 -2.90 18.44
N ALA A 315 -5.87 -3.34 18.36
CA ALA A 315 -7.03 -2.50 18.64
C ALA A 315 -7.06 -2.02 20.10
N CYS A 316 -6.69 -2.90 21.05
CA CYS A 316 -6.56 -2.55 22.46
C CYS A 316 -5.45 -1.51 22.69
N LEU A 317 -4.29 -1.64 22.03
CA LEU A 317 -3.20 -0.66 22.11
C LEU A 317 -3.60 0.71 21.55
N ALA A 318 -4.45 0.74 20.52
CA ALA A 318 -4.98 1.97 19.92
C ALA A 318 -6.16 2.59 20.71
N GLY A 319 -6.48 2.07 21.91
CA GLY A 319 -7.57 2.59 22.73
C GLY A 319 -8.97 2.21 22.28
N GLY A 320 -9.11 1.16 21.46
CA GLY A 320 -10.42 0.58 21.08
C GLY A 320 -11.26 1.41 20.11
N HIS A 321 -10.71 2.46 19.51
CA HIS A 321 -11.42 3.33 18.57
C HIS A 321 -10.76 3.32 17.19
N PHE A 322 -11.57 3.34 16.14
CA PHE A 322 -11.07 3.55 14.79
C PHE A 322 -10.54 4.99 14.63
N PRO A 323 -9.41 5.19 13.92
CA PRO A 323 -8.89 6.51 13.64
C PRO A 323 -9.92 7.36 12.89
N ARG A 324 -10.09 8.61 13.31
CA ARG A 324 -10.99 9.56 12.63
C ARG A 324 -10.22 10.34 11.59
N PHE A 325 -10.62 10.19 10.33
CA PHE A 325 -10.00 10.89 9.21
C PHE A 325 -10.74 12.19 8.86
N SER A 326 -9.97 13.16 8.34
CA SER A 326 -10.53 14.42 7.84
C SER A 326 -11.19 14.21 6.48
N THR A 327 -12.08 15.13 6.08
CA THR A 327 -12.67 15.14 4.72
C THR A 327 -11.61 15.31 3.63
N ALA A 328 -10.51 15.97 3.96
CA ALA A 328 -9.34 16.12 3.09
C ALA A 328 -8.65 14.79 2.82
N ASP A 329 -8.56 13.89 3.81
CA ASP A 329 -7.88 12.61 3.60
C ASP A 329 -8.69 11.69 2.68
N ASN A 330 -10.00 11.59 2.93
CA ASN A 330 -10.90 10.71 2.18
C ASN A 330 -12.25 11.40 1.92
N PRO A 331 -12.37 12.17 0.83
CA PRO A 331 -13.61 12.88 0.49
C PRO A 331 -14.79 11.93 0.27
N ALA A 332 -14.55 10.78 -0.35
CA ALA A 332 -15.58 9.81 -0.68
C ALA A 332 -16.30 9.31 0.58
N SER A 333 -15.58 9.03 1.67
CA SER A 333 -16.17 8.57 2.95
C SER A 333 -17.15 9.57 3.59
N ARG A 334 -17.06 10.85 3.22
CA ARG A 334 -17.84 11.96 3.78
C ARG A 334 -18.95 12.44 2.85
N SER A 335 -19.09 11.87 1.66
CA SER A 335 -20.21 12.15 0.77
C SER A 335 -21.53 11.71 1.40
N GLU A 336 -22.54 12.58 1.34
CA GLU A 336 -23.90 12.31 1.84
C GLU A 336 -24.59 11.21 1.01
N SER A 337 -24.31 11.16 -0.30
CA SER A 337 -24.86 10.16 -1.20
C SER A 337 -24.19 8.80 -1.01
N LEU A 338 -25.00 7.80 -0.61
CA LEU A 338 -24.57 6.40 -0.54
C LEU A 338 -24.17 5.85 -1.92
N LEU A 339 -24.87 6.27 -2.98
CA LEU A 339 -24.54 5.88 -4.35
C LEU A 339 -23.13 6.35 -4.72
N THR A 340 -22.83 7.62 -4.45
CA THR A 340 -21.51 8.20 -4.75
C THR A 340 -20.39 7.48 -3.99
N ARG A 341 -20.64 7.17 -2.71
CA ARG A 341 -19.73 6.37 -1.86
C ARG A 341 -19.45 5.00 -2.47
N THR A 342 -20.51 4.26 -2.78
CA THR A 342 -20.40 2.89 -3.29
C THR A 342 -19.71 2.85 -4.65
N LEU A 343 -20.12 3.69 -5.60
CA LEU A 343 -19.49 3.73 -6.93
C LEU A 343 -18.01 4.12 -6.85
N THR A 344 -17.69 5.13 -6.04
CA THR A 344 -16.29 5.55 -5.85
C THR A 344 -15.46 4.45 -5.20
N PHE A 345 -15.94 3.83 -4.11
CA PHE A 345 -15.19 2.75 -3.43
C PHE A 345 -15.01 1.49 -4.27
N LEU A 346 -15.94 1.17 -5.17
CA LEU A 346 -15.75 0.08 -6.13
C LEU A 346 -14.72 0.44 -7.21
N TYR A 347 -14.60 1.71 -7.58
CA TYR A 347 -13.62 2.15 -8.57
C TYR A 347 -12.18 2.25 -8.02
N LEU A 348 -11.98 2.59 -6.75
CA LEU A 348 -10.63 2.80 -6.21
C LEU A 348 -9.70 1.58 -6.29
N PRO A 349 -10.16 0.32 -6.09
CA PRO A 349 -9.37 -0.87 -6.39
C PRO A 349 -8.96 -0.98 -7.86
N VAL A 350 -9.84 -0.57 -8.78
CA VAL A 350 -9.55 -0.54 -10.22
C VAL A 350 -8.44 0.46 -10.51
N PHE A 351 -8.54 1.66 -9.92
CA PHE A 351 -7.51 2.70 -10.06
C PHE A 351 -6.14 2.21 -9.55
N ASN A 352 -6.10 1.59 -8.37
CA ASN A 352 -4.88 1.01 -7.81
C ASN A 352 -4.32 -0.13 -8.67
N PHE A 353 -5.17 -0.98 -9.24
CA PHE A 353 -4.73 -2.02 -10.17
C PHE A 353 -4.13 -1.42 -11.45
N LEU A 354 -4.69 -0.32 -11.94
CA LEU A 354 -4.13 0.40 -13.09
C LEU A 354 -2.76 1.03 -12.78
N LEU A 355 -2.51 1.48 -11.54
CA LEU A 355 -1.18 1.92 -11.12
C LEU A 355 -0.14 0.79 -11.17
N LEU A 356 -0.56 -0.46 -10.92
CA LEU A 356 0.32 -1.64 -11.07
C LEU A 356 0.53 -2.01 -12.54
N LEU A 357 -0.55 -2.01 -13.34
CA LEU A 357 -0.50 -2.44 -14.73
C LEU A 357 0.20 -1.41 -15.63
N CYS A 358 -0.03 -0.13 -15.40
CA CYS A 358 0.47 0.98 -16.20
C CYS A 358 0.80 2.19 -15.31
N PRO A 359 2.00 2.22 -14.69
CA PRO A 359 2.42 3.29 -13.78
C PRO A 359 2.79 4.58 -14.53
N THR A 360 1.82 5.19 -15.24
CA THR A 360 2.03 6.45 -15.96
C THR A 360 2.01 7.65 -15.05
N THR A 361 1.13 7.63 -14.05
CA THR A 361 0.82 8.75 -13.17
C THR A 361 1.06 8.32 -11.73
N LEU A 362 2.16 8.80 -11.15
CA LEU A 362 2.59 8.51 -9.79
C LEU A 362 2.61 9.83 -9.00
N SER A 363 2.24 9.79 -7.72
CA SER A 363 2.12 11.00 -6.89
C SER A 363 2.57 10.72 -5.47
N PHE A 364 3.22 11.70 -4.84
CA PHE A 364 3.54 11.64 -3.42
C PHE A 364 2.28 11.59 -2.54
N ASP A 365 1.14 12.06 -3.06
CA ASP A 365 -0.12 12.12 -2.33
C ASP A 365 -1.34 12.15 -3.27
N TRP A 366 -2.36 11.35 -2.94
CA TRP A 366 -3.66 11.26 -3.64
C TRP A 366 -4.84 11.70 -2.78
N SER A 367 -4.59 12.35 -1.65
CA SER A 367 -5.60 12.99 -0.80
C SER A 367 -6.22 14.20 -1.48
N MET A 368 -7.18 14.83 -0.80
CA MET A 368 -7.99 15.93 -1.30
C MET A 368 -8.83 15.44 -2.49
N ASP A 369 -9.10 16.32 -3.44
CA ASP A 369 -9.95 16.02 -4.60
C ASP A 369 -9.15 15.46 -5.79
N ALA A 370 -7.98 14.84 -5.51
CA ALA A 370 -7.08 14.28 -6.53
C ALA A 370 -7.74 13.18 -7.38
N ILE A 371 -8.68 12.43 -6.78
CA ILE A 371 -9.53 11.48 -7.51
C ILE A 371 -10.97 11.99 -7.42
N PRO A 372 -11.54 12.48 -8.54
CA PRO A 372 -12.91 12.98 -8.56
C PRO A 372 -13.91 11.89 -8.16
N LEU A 373 -14.91 12.26 -7.36
CA LEU A 373 -15.98 11.34 -6.97
C LEU A 373 -16.78 10.87 -8.19
N ILE A 374 -17.31 9.65 -8.13
CA ILE A 374 -18.24 9.12 -9.12
C ILE A 374 -19.66 9.36 -8.62
N THR A 375 -20.33 10.37 -9.17
CA THR A 375 -21.68 10.78 -8.72
C THR A 375 -22.81 10.17 -9.54
N SER A 376 -22.52 9.63 -10.73
CA SER A 376 -23.51 9.08 -11.66
C SER A 376 -23.17 7.66 -12.09
N ILE A 377 -24.20 6.85 -12.33
CA ILE A 377 -24.08 5.48 -12.84
C ILE A 377 -23.56 5.48 -14.30
N ILE A 378 -23.82 6.54 -15.07
CA ILE A 378 -23.43 6.67 -16.48
C ILE A 378 -21.96 7.08 -16.65
N ASP A 379 -21.25 7.36 -15.56
CA ASP A 379 -19.81 7.68 -15.61
C ASP A 379 -19.02 6.54 -16.28
N ARG A 380 -18.17 6.88 -17.26
CA ARG A 380 -17.37 5.90 -18.03
C ARG A 380 -16.48 5.05 -17.12
N ARG A 381 -16.08 5.56 -15.95
CA ARG A 381 -15.27 4.82 -14.96
C ARG A 381 -16.01 3.61 -14.41
N ASN A 382 -17.34 3.63 -14.36
CA ASN A 382 -18.13 2.47 -13.95
C ASN A 382 -18.01 1.31 -14.94
N LEU A 383 -17.81 1.59 -16.24
CA LEU A 383 -17.52 0.55 -17.22
C LEU A 383 -16.20 -0.15 -16.89
N SER A 384 -15.15 0.61 -16.57
CA SER A 384 -13.87 0.04 -16.11
C SER A 384 -14.03 -0.82 -14.86
N THR A 385 -14.85 -0.36 -13.91
CA THR A 385 -15.21 -1.13 -12.70
C THR A 385 -15.89 -2.45 -13.04
N LEU A 386 -16.92 -2.42 -13.89
CA LEU A 386 -17.65 -3.62 -14.31
C LEU A 386 -16.73 -4.61 -15.07
N THR A 387 -15.92 -4.12 -16.00
CA THR A 387 -14.96 -4.95 -16.74
C THR A 387 -13.93 -5.57 -15.79
N PHE A 388 -13.38 -4.79 -14.86
CA PHE A 388 -12.38 -5.27 -13.90
C PHE A 388 -12.93 -6.39 -13.02
N TYR A 389 -14.06 -6.17 -12.34
CA TYR A 389 -14.65 -7.20 -11.47
C TYR A 389 -15.21 -8.38 -12.26
N GLY A 390 -15.77 -8.15 -13.46
CA GLY A 390 -16.21 -9.22 -14.35
C GLY A 390 -15.05 -10.14 -14.76
N ALA A 391 -13.94 -9.56 -15.22
CA ALA A 391 -12.74 -10.31 -15.56
C ALA A 391 -12.16 -11.05 -14.34
N PHE A 392 -12.11 -10.38 -13.18
CA PHE A 392 -11.66 -10.97 -11.93
C PHE A 392 -12.48 -12.20 -11.55
N ILE A 393 -13.81 -12.10 -11.55
CA ILE A 393 -14.72 -13.20 -11.25
C ILE A 393 -14.54 -14.36 -12.24
N VAL A 394 -14.45 -14.08 -13.54
CA VAL A 394 -14.26 -15.10 -14.58
C VAL A 394 -12.94 -15.85 -14.37
N VAL A 395 -11.84 -15.13 -14.11
CA VAL A 395 -10.53 -15.73 -13.88
C VAL A 395 -10.55 -16.60 -12.61
N VAL A 396 -11.09 -16.11 -11.50
CA VAL A 396 -11.18 -16.87 -10.26
C VAL A 396 -12.04 -18.11 -10.46
N PHE A 397 -13.23 -17.97 -11.03
CA PHE A 397 -14.17 -19.07 -11.23
C PHE A 397 -13.61 -20.15 -12.17
N ARG A 398 -12.98 -19.75 -13.29
CA ARG A 398 -12.36 -20.69 -14.23
C ARG A 398 -11.26 -21.51 -13.56
N ASN A 399 -10.40 -20.87 -12.75
CA ASN A 399 -9.30 -21.57 -12.09
C ASN A 399 -9.81 -22.48 -10.96
N ILE A 400 -10.81 -22.06 -10.18
CA ILE A 400 -11.46 -22.94 -9.19
C ILE A 400 -12.10 -24.15 -9.88
N LYS A 401 -12.80 -23.96 -11.00
CA LYS A 401 -13.38 -25.06 -11.78
C LYS A 401 -12.30 -26.03 -12.28
N CYS A 402 -11.16 -25.52 -12.75
CA CYS A 402 -10.03 -26.36 -13.17
C CYS A 402 -9.47 -27.22 -12.02
N LEU A 403 -9.44 -26.69 -10.79
CA LEU A 403 -9.03 -27.47 -9.61
C LEU A 403 -10.02 -28.58 -9.26
N ASN A 404 -11.31 -28.38 -9.51
CA ASN A 404 -12.38 -29.34 -9.17
C ASN A 404 -12.49 -30.49 -10.18
N VAL A 405 -12.43 -30.17 -11.48
CA VAL A 405 -12.62 -31.15 -12.57
C VAL A 405 -11.49 -32.19 -12.61
N ASN A 406 -10.27 -31.81 -12.23
CA ASN A 406 -9.09 -32.68 -12.35
C ASN A 406 -8.81 -33.53 -11.08
N LYS A 407 -9.69 -33.52 -10.06
CA LYS A 407 -9.57 -34.36 -8.84
C LYS A 407 -9.50 -35.89 -9.13
N PRO A 408 -10.33 -36.50 -10.00
CA PRO A 408 -10.37 -37.95 -10.18
C PRO A 408 -9.21 -38.53 -11.03
N VAL A 409 -8.57 -37.72 -11.88
CA VAL A 409 -7.47 -38.16 -12.76
C VAL A 409 -6.15 -38.36 -12.00
N ILE A 410 -5.96 -37.65 -10.88
CA ILE A 410 -4.77 -37.79 -10.03
C ILE A 410 -4.82 -39.07 -9.18
N ALA A 411 -6.02 -39.51 -8.77
CA ALA A 411 -6.17 -40.82 -8.15
C ALA A 411 -5.59 -41.89 -9.10
N PHE A 412 -5.86 -41.78 -10.40
CA PHE A 412 -5.33 -42.67 -11.43
C PHE A 412 -3.80 -42.53 -11.61
N ASP A 413 -3.23 -41.33 -11.79
CA ASP A 413 -1.78 -41.15 -11.97
C ASP A 413 -0.96 -41.53 -10.73
N THR A 414 -1.50 -41.32 -9.52
CA THR A 414 -0.88 -41.73 -8.25
C THR A 414 -0.96 -43.24 -8.05
N ILE A 415 -2.06 -43.88 -8.49
CA ILE A 415 -2.20 -45.34 -8.52
C ILE A 415 -1.20 -45.92 -9.52
N VAL A 416 -1.11 -45.39 -10.73
CA VAL A 416 -0.17 -45.83 -11.79
C VAL A 416 1.28 -45.70 -11.35
N LYS A 417 1.67 -44.56 -10.74
CA LYS A 417 3.03 -44.37 -10.19
C LYS A 417 3.35 -45.25 -8.97
N ARG A 418 2.34 -45.71 -8.23
CA ARG A 418 2.53 -46.66 -7.12
C ARG A 418 2.53 -48.12 -7.57
N THR A 419 1.91 -48.43 -8.72
CA THR A 419 1.93 -49.78 -9.32
C THR A 419 3.08 -49.99 -10.29
N THR A 420 3.80 -48.95 -10.72
CA THR A 420 5.10 -49.10 -11.41
C THR A 420 6.17 -49.57 -10.41
N VAL A 421 6.22 -50.89 -10.30
CA VAL A 421 7.22 -51.79 -9.72
C VAL A 421 8.64 -51.21 -9.64
N ASP A 422 9.21 -51.22 -8.42
CA ASP A 422 10.67 -51.24 -8.22
C ASP A 422 11.20 -52.59 -8.74
N VAL A 423 11.94 -52.55 -9.84
CA VAL A 423 12.67 -53.72 -10.36
C VAL A 423 14.02 -53.76 -9.64
N ASN A 424 14.16 -54.64 -8.65
CA ASN A 424 15.48 -54.99 -8.12
C ASN A 424 16.19 -55.95 -9.09
N GLU A 425 17.53 -55.90 -9.09
CA GLU A 425 18.45 -56.63 -10.01
C GLU A 425 18.23 -58.15 -10.12
N ASN A 426 17.39 -58.75 -9.26
CA ASN A 426 17.10 -60.18 -9.22
C ASN A 426 15.71 -60.59 -9.78
N ASN A 427 14.98 -59.70 -10.49
CA ASN A 427 13.69 -60.04 -11.13
C ASN A 427 12.62 -60.64 -10.18
N ALA A 428 12.68 -60.36 -8.88
CA ALA A 428 11.65 -60.77 -7.94
C ALA A 428 10.61 -59.65 -7.78
N TYR A 429 9.40 -59.87 -8.28
CA TYR A 429 8.26 -58.96 -8.11
C TYR A 429 7.79 -58.97 -6.64
N GLN A 430 8.17 -57.98 -5.85
CA GLN A 430 7.53 -57.74 -4.56
C GLN A 430 6.30 -56.86 -4.75
N VAL A 431 5.12 -57.47 -4.73
CA VAL A 431 3.84 -56.75 -4.59
C VAL A 431 3.76 -56.25 -3.14
N ASN A 432 3.65 -54.93 -2.96
CA ASN A 432 3.55 -54.34 -1.63
C ASN A 432 2.20 -54.76 -0.98
N SER A 433 2.27 -55.66 0.00
CA SER A 433 1.12 -56.36 0.60
C SER A 433 0.25 -55.50 1.53
N GLU A 434 0.66 -54.25 1.81
CA GLU A 434 -0.14 -53.31 2.62
C GLU A 434 -1.41 -52.84 1.91
N TRP A 435 -1.43 -52.78 0.57
CA TRP A 435 -2.61 -52.34 -0.18
C TRP A 435 -3.74 -53.38 -0.18
N LEU A 436 -3.39 -54.68 -0.20
CA LEU A 436 -4.32 -55.82 -0.20
C LEU A 436 -5.23 -55.90 1.02
N LYS A 437 -4.82 -55.32 2.16
CA LYS A 437 -5.64 -55.31 3.39
C LYS A 437 -6.75 -54.24 3.37
N SER A 438 -6.73 -53.30 2.43
CA SER A 438 -7.66 -52.15 2.41
C SER A 438 -8.87 -52.31 1.48
N THR A 439 -8.83 -53.29 0.57
CA THR A 439 -9.91 -53.57 -0.40
C THR A 439 -10.73 -54.79 0.03
N ASN A 440 -11.72 -54.60 0.89
CA ASN A 440 -12.65 -55.65 1.37
C ASN A 440 -13.55 -56.30 0.29
N ASN A 441 -13.30 -56.08 -1.01
CA ASN A 441 -14.19 -56.51 -2.10
C ASN A 441 -13.54 -57.44 -3.14
N LEU A 442 -12.36 -57.98 -2.88
CA LEU A 442 -11.78 -59.02 -3.73
C LEU A 442 -11.90 -60.36 -3.02
N GLN A 443 -12.80 -61.21 -3.54
CA GLN A 443 -12.94 -62.60 -3.13
C GLN A 443 -11.59 -63.32 -3.29
N ASP A 444 -11.12 -63.89 -2.19
CA ASP A 444 -10.08 -64.91 -2.01
C ASP A 444 -8.88 -64.88 -2.99
N PRO A 445 -7.71 -64.33 -2.57
CA PRO A 445 -6.47 -64.31 -3.35
C PRO A 445 -5.95 -65.69 -3.77
N SER A 446 -6.39 -66.77 -3.12
CA SER A 446 -5.92 -68.13 -3.38
C SER A 446 -6.39 -68.72 -4.72
N LYS A 447 -7.31 -68.05 -5.43
CA LYS A 447 -7.82 -68.50 -6.74
C LYS A 447 -6.99 -68.04 -7.95
N PHE A 448 -6.01 -67.16 -7.77
CA PHE A 448 -5.17 -66.68 -8.87
C PHE A 448 -3.79 -67.33 -8.77
N LYS A 449 -3.57 -68.35 -9.60
CA LYS A 449 -2.36 -69.18 -9.56
C LYS A 449 -1.09 -68.42 -9.97
N ASP A 450 -1.19 -67.32 -10.72
CA ASP A 450 -0.04 -66.52 -11.14
C ASP A 450 -0.32 -64.99 -11.13
N ALA A 451 0.70 -64.18 -10.85
CA ALA A 451 0.60 -62.71 -10.81
C ALA A 451 0.11 -62.10 -12.16
N GLN A 452 0.39 -62.79 -13.26
CA GLN A 452 -0.02 -62.40 -14.61
C GLN A 452 -1.53 -62.52 -14.84
N THR A 453 -2.18 -63.54 -14.26
CA THR A 453 -3.64 -63.72 -14.32
C THR A 453 -4.37 -62.75 -13.41
N TYR A 454 -3.75 -62.31 -12.30
CA TYR A 454 -4.28 -61.27 -11.42
C TYR A 454 -4.22 -59.88 -12.09
N HIS A 455 -3.11 -59.56 -12.74
CA HIS A 455 -2.93 -58.29 -13.45
C HIS A 455 -3.87 -58.15 -14.66
N SER A 456 -4.11 -59.25 -15.40
CA SER A 456 -5.06 -59.25 -16.52
C SER A 456 -6.51 -59.04 -16.04
N SER A 457 -6.87 -59.58 -14.87
CA SER A 457 -8.22 -59.47 -14.29
C SER A 457 -8.54 -58.04 -13.79
N ILE A 458 -7.57 -57.35 -13.17
CA ILE A 458 -7.69 -55.94 -12.76
C ILE A 458 -7.82 -55.04 -14.00
N ASN A 459 -7.01 -55.28 -15.02
CA ASN A 459 -7.13 -54.57 -16.30
C ASN A 459 -8.50 -54.83 -16.94
N GLN A 460 -9.02 -56.07 -16.90
CA GLN A 460 -10.33 -56.42 -17.42
C GLN A 460 -11.50 -55.74 -16.67
N PHE A 461 -11.38 -55.56 -15.35
CA PHE A 461 -12.38 -54.89 -14.52
C PHE A 461 -12.43 -53.37 -14.79
N HIS A 462 -11.27 -52.73 -14.91
CA HIS A 462 -11.17 -51.32 -15.28
C HIS A 462 -11.62 -51.07 -16.74
N LEU A 463 -11.28 -51.96 -17.69
CA LEU A 463 -11.74 -51.89 -19.08
C LEU A 463 -13.25 -52.09 -19.24
N LYS A 464 -13.89 -52.95 -18.43
CA LYS A 464 -15.35 -53.15 -18.45
C LYS A 464 -16.13 -51.91 -17.98
N GLN A 465 -15.59 -51.14 -17.03
CA GLN A 465 -16.22 -49.90 -16.56
C GLN A 465 -16.09 -48.77 -17.60
N TYR A 466 -15.01 -48.75 -18.38
CA TYR A 466 -14.75 -47.78 -19.45
C TYR A 466 -15.46 -48.08 -20.78
N HIS A 467 -15.72 -49.35 -21.12
CA HIS A 467 -16.54 -49.67 -22.31
C HIS A 467 -17.99 -49.19 -22.18
N ARG A 468 -18.50 -48.94 -20.96
CA ARG A 468 -19.82 -48.29 -20.75
C ARG A 468 -19.82 -46.79 -21.11
N THR A 469 -18.70 -46.08 -20.94
CA THR A 469 -18.56 -44.65 -21.26
C THR A 469 -18.14 -44.40 -22.71
N CYS A 470 -17.47 -45.36 -23.36
CA CYS A 470 -17.10 -45.27 -24.77
C CYS A 470 -18.31 -45.37 -25.74
N ASN A 471 -19.49 -45.75 -25.24
CA ASN A 471 -20.71 -45.86 -26.04
C ASN A 471 -21.41 -44.51 -26.30
N LEU A 472 -20.89 -43.40 -25.76
CA LEU A 472 -21.51 -42.06 -25.84
C LEU A 472 -20.83 -41.07 -26.80
N THR A 473 -19.67 -41.41 -27.37
CA THR A 473 -19.05 -40.61 -28.43
C THR A 473 -19.16 -41.34 -29.76
N LYS A 474 -20.34 -41.19 -30.39
CA LYS A 474 -20.51 -41.49 -31.81
C LYS A 474 -19.65 -40.54 -32.64
N ASN A 475 -18.69 -41.09 -33.38
CA ASN A 475 -18.49 -40.71 -34.77
C ASN A 475 -18.04 -41.93 -35.58
N ASN A 476 -18.85 -42.24 -36.59
CA ASN A 476 -18.75 -43.40 -37.46
C ASN A 476 -17.52 -43.30 -38.36
N SER A 477 -16.62 -44.29 -38.32
CA SER A 477 -15.87 -44.77 -39.50
C SER A 477 -14.95 -45.98 -39.24
N THR A 478 -14.81 -46.49 -38.01
CA THR A 478 -13.89 -47.61 -37.72
C THR A 478 -14.54 -48.79 -36.98
N LEU A 479 -15.82 -49.09 -37.25
CA LEU A 479 -16.56 -50.11 -36.51
C LEU A 479 -16.53 -51.53 -37.10
N LEU A 480 -15.70 -51.80 -38.11
CA LEU A 480 -15.66 -53.13 -38.77
C LEU A 480 -14.40 -53.96 -38.49
N ALA A 481 -13.40 -53.45 -37.77
CA ALA A 481 -12.13 -54.17 -37.57
C ALA A 481 -11.94 -54.84 -36.18
N HIS A 482 -12.92 -54.78 -35.27
CA HIS A 482 -12.73 -55.21 -33.87
C HIS A 482 -13.43 -56.52 -33.47
N ARG A 483 -13.73 -57.43 -34.41
CA ARG A 483 -14.27 -58.77 -34.06
C ARG A 483 -13.25 -59.90 -33.92
N ARG A 484 -11.97 -59.66 -34.23
CA ARG A 484 -10.88 -60.66 -34.02
C ARG A 484 -9.56 -59.95 -33.74
N CYS A 485 -9.29 -59.60 -32.50
CA CYS A 485 -7.95 -59.20 -32.09
C CYS A 485 -7.51 -60.11 -30.94
N ASN A 486 -6.51 -60.95 -31.21
CA ASN A 486 -5.92 -61.86 -30.25
C ASN A 486 -5.00 -61.04 -29.32
N PHE A 487 -5.18 -61.18 -28.01
CA PHE A 487 -4.80 -60.20 -26.98
C PHE A 487 -3.28 -59.92 -26.80
N ASN A 488 -2.38 -60.61 -27.51
CA ASN A 488 -0.94 -60.59 -27.17
C ASN A 488 -0.06 -59.70 -28.06
N GLN A 489 -0.58 -59.02 -29.09
CA GLN A 489 0.22 -58.17 -29.98
C GLN A 489 -0.56 -56.96 -30.51
N CYS A 490 -1.17 -56.16 -29.62
CA CYS A 490 -1.91 -54.98 -30.05
C CYS A 490 -1.12 -53.69 -29.75
N SER A 491 -0.49 -53.11 -30.77
CA SER A 491 0.15 -51.77 -30.72
C SER A 491 -0.80 -50.66 -30.23
N CYS A 492 -2.11 -50.92 -30.21
CA CYS A 492 -3.16 -50.04 -29.71
C CYS A 492 -3.12 -49.87 -28.18
N GLU A 493 -2.72 -50.87 -27.40
CA GLU A 493 -2.69 -50.78 -25.92
C GLU A 493 -1.59 -49.83 -25.45
N ILE A 494 -0.41 -49.90 -26.09
CA ILE A 494 0.71 -48.98 -25.86
C ILE A 494 0.35 -47.56 -26.34
N ALA A 495 -0.37 -47.42 -27.45
CA ALA A 495 -0.81 -46.12 -27.96
C ALA A 495 -1.87 -45.46 -27.05
N VAL A 496 -2.81 -46.24 -26.51
CA VAL A 496 -3.83 -45.76 -25.55
C VAL A 496 -3.16 -45.36 -24.22
N GLN A 497 -2.24 -46.17 -23.68
CA GLN A 497 -1.49 -45.80 -22.47
C GLN A 497 -0.62 -44.55 -22.66
N LYS A 498 0.04 -44.39 -23.81
CA LYS A 498 0.80 -43.17 -24.14
C LYS A 498 -0.11 -41.94 -24.28
N LEU A 499 -1.31 -42.11 -24.84
CA LEU A 499 -2.29 -41.05 -24.96
C LEU A 499 -2.83 -40.64 -23.58
N ASP A 500 -3.17 -41.59 -22.73
CA ASP A 500 -3.71 -41.36 -21.38
C ASP A 500 -2.69 -40.70 -20.44
N THR A 501 -1.42 -41.12 -20.50
CA THR A 501 -0.33 -40.49 -19.74
C THR A 501 -0.07 -39.06 -20.20
N SER A 502 -0.12 -38.79 -21.51
CA SER A 502 0.04 -37.42 -22.03
C SER A 502 -1.09 -36.48 -21.60
N ILE A 503 -2.33 -36.98 -21.55
CA ILE A 503 -3.51 -36.25 -21.09
C ILE A 503 -3.39 -35.98 -19.58
N ALA A 504 -3.02 -36.98 -18.78
CA ALA A 504 -2.83 -36.83 -17.33
C ALA A 504 -1.75 -35.79 -16.99
N ILE A 505 -0.61 -35.81 -17.68
CA ILE A 505 0.48 -34.82 -17.50
C ILE A 505 -0.03 -33.41 -17.83
N LYS A 506 -0.77 -33.25 -18.94
CA LYS A 506 -1.33 -31.95 -19.33
C LYS A 506 -2.36 -31.43 -18.33
N MET A 507 -3.20 -32.31 -17.79
CA MET A 507 -4.19 -31.97 -16.76
C MET A 507 -3.52 -31.58 -15.43
N SER A 508 -2.45 -32.25 -15.05
CA SER A 508 -1.63 -31.92 -13.88
C SER A 508 -0.99 -30.54 -14.01
N LYS A 509 -0.32 -30.26 -15.14
CA LYS A 509 0.27 -28.95 -15.47
C LYS A 509 -0.74 -27.80 -15.39
N ASN A 510 -1.91 -27.96 -16.02
CA ASN A 510 -2.98 -26.95 -15.97
C ASN A 510 -3.46 -26.68 -14.53
N ARG A 511 -3.48 -27.71 -13.68
CA ARG A 511 -3.89 -27.59 -12.28
C ARG A 511 -2.86 -26.79 -11.47
N ASP A 512 -1.58 -27.07 -11.67
CA ASP A 512 -0.49 -26.33 -11.00
C ASP A 512 -0.49 -24.86 -11.43
N ASP A 513 -0.66 -24.56 -12.72
CA ASP A 513 -0.83 -23.19 -13.21
C ASP A 513 -2.03 -22.50 -12.54
N SER A 514 -3.19 -23.18 -12.42
CA SER A 514 -4.36 -22.63 -11.74
C SER A 514 -4.11 -22.30 -10.27
N LYS A 515 -3.31 -23.11 -9.55
CA LYS A 515 -2.91 -22.79 -8.17
C LYS A 515 -2.05 -21.55 -8.10
N VAL A 516 -1.09 -21.40 -9.01
CA VAL A 516 -0.22 -20.21 -9.08
C VAL A 516 -1.03 -18.95 -9.36
N ILE A 517 -1.97 -19.00 -10.31
CA ILE A 517 -2.84 -17.87 -10.65
C ILE A 517 -3.70 -17.46 -9.45
N LEU A 518 -4.32 -18.42 -8.75
CA LEU A 518 -5.13 -18.12 -7.56
C LEU A 518 -4.25 -17.57 -6.42
N MET A 519 -3.04 -18.09 -6.24
CA MET A 519 -2.10 -17.56 -5.26
C MET A 519 -1.68 -16.12 -5.57
N ALA A 520 -1.43 -15.81 -6.84
CA ALA A 520 -1.12 -14.45 -7.30
C ALA A 520 -2.30 -13.49 -7.00
N ILE A 521 -3.53 -13.94 -7.22
CA ILE A 521 -4.75 -13.18 -6.91
C ILE A 521 -4.88 -12.95 -5.39
N PHE A 522 -4.59 -13.95 -4.56
CA PHE A 522 -4.61 -13.80 -3.10
C PHE A 522 -3.56 -12.81 -2.61
N LEU A 523 -2.33 -12.87 -3.14
CA LEU A 523 -1.27 -11.91 -2.83
C LEU A 523 -1.60 -10.48 -3.30
N LEU A 524 -2.36 -10.35 -4.40
CA LEU A 524 -2.81 -9.04 -4.89
C LEU A 524 -3.90 -8.45 -3.99
N ALA A 525 -4.94 -9.24 -3.68
CA ALA A 525 -6.18 -8.74 -3.09
C ALA A 525 -6.17 -8.72 -1.54
N VAL A 526 -5.64 -9.74 -0.88
CA VAL A 526 -5.75 -9.89 0.58
C VAL A 526 -4.98 -8.80 1.33
N PRO A 527 -3.71 -8.49 0.99
CA PRO A 527 -2.98 -7.39 1.62
C PRO A 527 -3.58 -6.01 1.31
N PHE A 528 -4.29 -5.86 0.19
CA PHE A 528 -4.93 -4.61 -0.20
C PHE A 528 -6.28 -4.38 0.47
N LEU A 529 -6.96 -5.44 0.92
CA LEU A 529 -8.32 -5.39 1.48
C LEU A 529 -8.52 -4.28 2.53
N PRO A 530 -7.60 -4.07 3.50
CA PRO A 530 -7.76 -3.00 4.48
C PRO A 530 -7.80 -1.58 3.89
N ALA A 531 -7.18 -1.36 2.73
CA ALA A 531 -7.13 -0.05 2.05
C ALA A 531 -8.31 0.19 1.10
N THR A 532 -9.20 -0.79 0.90
CA THR A 532 -10.31 -0.69 -0.08
C THR A 532 -11.47 0.19 0.38
N ASN A 533 -11.56 0.54 1.67
CA ASN A 533 -12.74 1.15 2.28
C ASN A 533 -14.04 0.33 2.20
N LEU A 534 -14.00 -0.92 1.75
CA LEU A 534 -15.16 -1.82 1.73
C LEU A 534 -15.46 -2.41 3.11
N VAL A 535 -14.44 -2.53 3.98
CA VAL A 535 -14.57 -3.10 5.33
C VAL A 535 -14.62 -1.99 6.39
N ALA A 536 -13.65 -1.08 6.38
CA ALA A 536 -13.57 0.06 7.30
C ALA A 536 -12.97 1.26 6.56
N TYR A 537 -13.37 2.47 6.93
CA TYR A 537 -12.84 3.67 6.32
C TYR A 537 -11.43 3.99 6.79
N VAL A 538 -10.56 4.21 5.81
CA VAL A 538 -9.16 4.61 5.96
C VAL A 538 -8.95 5.92 5.21
N GLY A 539 -8.03 6.76 5.71
CA GLY A 539 -7.70 8.04 5.09
C GLY A 539 -7.09 7.91 3.69
N PHE A 540 -6.10 7.03 3.51
CA PHE A 540 -5.40 6.90 2.23
C PHE A 540 -5.89 5.69 1.43
N VAL A 541 -6.74 5.94 0.44
CA VAL A 541 -7.37 4.88 -0.38
C VAL A 541 -6.56 4.55 -1.64
N VAL A 542 -5.72 5.48 -2.06
CA VAL A 542 -4.78 5.33 -3.17
C VAL A 542 -3.43 5.83 -2.71
N ALA A 543 -2.41 5.01 -2.82
CA ALA A 543 -1.02 5.41 -2.62
C ALA A 543 -0.09 4.31 -3.13
N GLU A 544 1.06 4.69 -3.67
CA GLU A 544 2.05 3.74 -4.19
C GLU A 544 2.55 2.84 -3.05
N ARG A 545 2.81 3.42 -1.87
CA ARG A 545 3.15 2.68 -0.64
C ARG A 545 2.16 1.59 -0.24
N VAL A 546 0.87 1.74 -0.52
CA VAL A 546 -0.13 0.70 -0.17
C VAL A 546 0.01 -0.53 -1.08
N LEU A 547 0.59 -0.36 -2.28
CA LEU A 547 0.66 -1.38 -3.30
C LEU A 547 1.93 -2.22 -3.25
N TYR A 548 2.89 -1.92 -2.37
CA TYR A 548 4.18 -2.62 -2.33
C TYR A 548 4.01 -4.14 -2.15
N ILE A 549 3.28 -4.60 -1.13
CA ILE A 549 3.03 -6.04 -0.92
C ILE A 549 2.16 -6.62 -2.04
N SER A 550 1.08 -5.92 -2.42
CA SER A 550 0.16 -6.37 -3.48
C SER A 550 0.82 -6.49 -4.85
N SER A 551 1.87 -5.72 -5.12
CA SER A 551 2.65 -5.81 -6.35
C SER A 551 3.35 -7.16 -6.52
N MET A 552 3.57 -7.93 -5.45
CA MET A 552 4.04 -9.32 -5.54
C MET A 552 3.04 -10.20 -6.28
N GLY A 553 1.74 -10.04 -5.98
CA GLY A 553 0.67 -10.75 -6.67
C GLY A 553 0.58 -10.37 -8.14
N HIS A 554 0.68 -9.07 -8.45
CA HIS A 554 0.76 -8.57 -9.82
C HIS A 554 1.96 -9.15 -10.59
N SER A 555 3.16 -9.06 -10.00
CA SER A 555 4.41 -9.52 -10.64
C SER A 555 4.39 -11.02 -10.88
N LEU A 556 3.83 -11.81 -9.96
CA LEU A 556 3.63 -13.26 -10.15
C LEU A 556 2.64 -13.55 -11.27
N LEU A 557 1.52 -12.83 -11.35
CA LEU A 557 0.50 -13.04 -12.37
C LEU A 557 1.04 -12.73 -13.77
N VAL A 558 1.71 -11.58 -13.94
CA VAL A 558 2.30 -11.15 -15.22
C VAL A 558 3.48 -12.05 -15.58
N GLY A 559 4.39 -12.31 -14.64
CA GLY A 559 5.56 -13.17 -14.87
C GLY A 559 5.18 -14.60 -15.25
N HIS A 560 4.17 -15.18 -14.61
CA HIS A 560 3.64 -16.50 -14.99
C HIS A 560 2.97 -16.48 -16.36
N GLY A 561 2.19 -15.43 -16.68
CA GLY A 561 1.57 -15.25 -17.99
C GLY A 561 2.60 -15.18 -19.13
N LEU A 562 3.65 -14.38 -18.95
CA LEU A 562 4.77 -14.28 -19.89
C LEU A 562 5.50 -15.61 -20.06
N ALA A 563 5.83 -16.29 -18.94
CA ALA A 563 6.49 -17.60 -18.97
C ALA A 563 5.67 -18.62 -19.77
N ARG A 564 4.35 -18.63 -19.59
CA ARG A 564 3.43 -19.51 -20.32
C ARG A 564 3.38 -19.20 -21.81
N MET A 565 3.34 -17.91 -22.18
CA MET A 565 3.34 -17.50 -23.59
C MET A 565 4.65 -17.88 -24.30
N ILE A 566 5.80 -17.66 -23.64
CA ILE A 566 7.11 -18.08 -24.15
C ILE A 566 7.14 -19.59 -24.35
N ALA A 567 6.76 -20.37 -23.33
CA ALA A 567 6.78 -21.83 -23.43
C ALA A 567 5.83 -22.35 -24.52
N TRP A 568 4.64 -21.77 -24.64
CA TRP A 568 3.67 -22.12 -25.68
C TRP A 568 4.18 -21.85 -27.10
N SER A 569 4.91 -20.74 -27.29
CA SER A 569 5.53 -20.42 -28.59
C SER A 569 6.64 -21.41 -28.95
N VAL A 570 7.41 -21.88 -27.97
CA VAL A 570 8.46 -22.91 -28.13
C VAL A 570 7.85 -24.27 -28.48
N GLU A 571 6.80 -24.68 -27.76
CA GLU A 571 6.08 -25.94 -28.02
C GLU A 571 5.52 -26.01 -29.44
N ARG A 572 5.01 -24.90 -29.98
CA ARG A 572 4.49 -24.82 -31.35
C ARG A 572 5.55 -24.56 -32.42
N ARG A 573 6.82 -24.37 -32.03
CA ARG A 573 7.94 -23.99 -32.91
C ARG A 573 7.68 -22.71 -33.74
N ILE A 574 6.88 -21.78 -33.21
CA ILE A 574 6.55 -20.52 -33.90
C ILE A 574 7.55 -19.43 -33.48
N LYS A 575 8.68 -19.36 -34.20
CA LYS A 575 9.81 -18.47 -33.87
C LYS A 575 9.44 -16.98 -33.78
N TRP A 576 8.58 -16.49 -34.67
CA TRP A 576 8.16 -15.07 -34.65
C TRP A 576 7.36 -14.71 -33.40
N GLN A 577 6.45 -15.58 -32.95
CA GLN A 577 5.72 -15.36 -31.69
C GLN A 577 6.66 -15.38 -30.49
N GLN A 578 7.62 -16.31 -30.48
CA GLN A 578 8.64 -16.37 -29.44
C GLN A 578 9.45 -15.06 -29.39
N PHE A 579 9.91 -14.57 -30.55
CA PHE A 579 10.61 -13.30 -30.67
C PHE A 579 9.76 -12.13 -30.15
N LEU A 580 8.50 -12.04 -30.55
CA LEU A 580 7.59 -10.98 -30.12
C LEU A 580 7.36 -10.97 -28.60
N VAL A 581 7.17 -12.13 -27.97
CA VAL A 581 6.94 -12.21 -26.52
C VAL A 581 8.22 -11.89 -25.74
N ILE A 582 9.39 -12.34 -26.22
CA ILE A 582 10.68 -12.00 -25.61
C ILE A 582 10.96 -10.49 -25.76
N LEU A 583 10.74 -9.94 -26.95
CA LEU A 583 10.88 -8.50 -27.21
C LEU A 583 9.93 -7.69 -26.32
N PHE A 584 8.66 -8.07 -26.22
CA PHE A 584 7.70 -7.44 -25.33
C PHE A 584 8.15 -7.47 -23.87
N THR A 585 8.65 -8.62 -23.41
CA THR A 585 9.16 -8.78 -22.04
C THR A 585 10.38 -7.88 -21.79
N ALA A 586 11.31 -7.81 -22.74
CA ALA A 586 12.48 -6.96 -22.65
C ALA A 586 12.10 -5.48 -22.63
N VAL A 587 11.20 -5.05 -23.53
CA VAL A 587 10.68 -3.68 -23.57
C VAL A 587 9.96 -3.34 -22.27
N LEU A 588 9.14 -4.24 -21.72
CA LEU A 588 8.44 -4.03 -20.46
C LEU A 588 9.43 -3.80 -19.30
N LEU A 589 10.47 -4.62 -19.20
CA LEU A 589 11.51 -4.47 -18.17
C LEU A 589 12.29 -3.16 -18.33
N VAL A 590 12.65 -2.78 -19.57
CA VAL A 590 13.33 -1.51 -19.86
C VAL A 590 12.44 -0.31 -19.53
N VAL A 591 11.16 -0.35 -19.89
CA VAL A 591 10.20 0.72 -19.59
C VAL A 591 10.00 0.86 -18.09
N PHE A 592 9.82 -0.25 -17.36
CA PHE A 592 9.68 -0.22 -15.91
C PHE A 592 10.96 0.28 -15.24
N GLY A 593 12.13 -0.24 -15.62
CA GLY A 593 13.42 0.25 -15.11
C GLY A 593 13.64 1.75 -15.40
N SER A 594 13.32 2.21 -16.60
CA SER A 594 13.45 3.63 -16.99
C SER A 594 12.47 4.52 -16.22
N LYS A 595 11.24 4.06 -16.01
CA LYS A 595 10.23 4.77 -15.20
C LYS A 595 10.64 4.85 -13.73
N THR A 596 11.18 3.77 -13.17
CA THR A 596 11.74 3.76 -11.80
C THR A 596 12.91 4.71 -11.69
N TRP A 597 13.82 4.71 -12.65
CA TRP A 597 14.94 5.66 -12.70
C TRP A 597 14.46 7.11 -12.79
N LEU A 598 13.51 7.40 -13.68
CA LEU A 598 12.94 8.75 -13.82
C LEU A 598 12.23 9.20 -12.53
N ARG A 599 11.43 8.31 -11.93
CA ARG A 599 10.69 8.59 -10.69
C ARG A 599 11.63 8.89 -9.52
N ASN A 600 12.86 8.39 -9.52
CA ASN A 600 13.83 8.73 -8.47
C ASN A 600 14.24 10.21 -8.49
N PHE A 601 14.18 10.89 -9.65
CA PHE A 601 14.44 12.35 -9.69
C PHE A 601 13.40 13.14 -8.91
N ASP A 602 12.14 12.70 -8.91
CA ASP A 602 11.08 13.32 -8.10
C ASP A 602 11.41 13.21 -6.60
N TRP A 603 12.08 12.13 -6.17
CA TRP A 603 12.44 11.89 -4.77
C TRP A 603 13.84 12.42 -4.40
N CYS A 604 14.50 13.17 -5.29
CA CYS A 604 15.85 13.69 -5.06
C CYS A 604 15.89 14.75 -3.95
N ASP A 605 14.90 15.64 -3.94
CA ASP A 605 14.76 16.72 -2.97
C ASP A 605 13.29 17.09 -2.74
N GLU A 606 13.02 17.83 -1.67
CA GLU A 606 11.64 18.22 -1.30
C GLU A 606 10.96 19.09 -2.36
N GLU A 607 11.69 19.99 -3.02
CA GLU A 607 11.12 20.89 -4.04
C GLU A 607 10.73 20.09 -5.29
N SER A 608 11.61 19.24 -5.80
CA SER A 608 11.32 18.34 -6.93
C SER A 608 10.12 17.43 -6.65
N LEU A 609 10.03 16.89 -5.44
CA LEU A 609 8.92 16.00 -5.03
C LEU A 609 7.57 16.72 -5.12
N TYR A 610 7.45 17.90 -4.53
CA TYR A 610 6.19 18.63 -4.56
C TYR A 610 5.90 19.26 -5.92
N ARG A 611 6.92 19.63 -6.70
CA ARG A 611 6.74 20.04 -8.11
C ARG A 611 6.13 18.91 -8.94
N SER A 612 6.58 17.67 -8.76
CA SER A 612 6.05 16.50 -9.50
C SER A 612 4.56 16.24 -9.25
N GLY A 613 4.03 16.66 -8.09
CA GLY A 613 2.63 16.42 -7.71
C GLY A 613 1.68 17.58 -7.97
N LEU A 614 2.13 18.66 -8.62
CA LEU A 614 1.31 19.86 -8.88
C LEU A 614 0.05 19.57 -9.70
N ASP A 615 0.12 18.60 -10.62
CA ASP A 615 -1.00 18.25 -11.50
C ASP A 615 -2.00 17.31 -10.84
N ILE A 616 -1.59 16.62 -9.77
CA ILE A 616 -2.39 15.55 -9.12
C ILE A 616 -3.03 16.07 -7.83
N ASN A 617 -2.24 16.70 -6.96
CA ASN A 617 -2.73 17.33 -5.73
C ASN A 617 -2.22 18.78 -5.61
N PRO A 618 -2.68 19.68 -6.52
CA PRO A 618 -2.24 21.07 -6.55
C PRO A 618 -2.31 21.78 -5.19
N PRO A 619 -3.41 21.75 -4.41
CA PRO A 619 -3.51 22.54 -3.18
C PRO A 619 -2.46 22.14 -2.15
N LYS A 620 -2.22 20.84 -1.95
CA LYS A 620 -1.22 20.34 -1.00
C LYS A 620 0.20 20.56 -1.50
N ALA A 621 0.44 20.32 -2.78
CA ALA A 621 1.74 20.53 -3.42
C ALA A 621 2.17 22.01 -3.36
N TYR A 622 1.30 22.95 -3.75
CA TYR A 622 1.57 24.39 -3.67
C TYR A 622 1.79 24.87 -2.23
N GLY A 623 1.01 24.37 -1.27
CA GLY A 623 1.19 24.71 0.15
C GLY A 623 2.56 24.27 0.68
N ASN A 624 3.01 23.07 0.33
CA ASN A 624 4.32 22.55 0.73
C ASN A 624 5.48 23.23 0.00
N LEU A 625 5.34 23.54 -1.30
CA LEU A 625 6.32 24.34 -2.02
C LEU A 625 6.48 25.73 -1.39
N GLY A 626 5.38 26.38 -0.99
CA GLY A 626 5.43 27.64 -0.26
C GLY A 626 6.26 27.55 1.04
N ASN A 627 6.14 26.44 1.78
CA ASN A 627 6.95 26.19 2.98
C ASN A 627 8.45 26.10 2.65
N ILE A 628 8.81 25.29 1.65
CA ILE A 628 10.20 25.06 1.25
C ILE A 628 10.84 26.36 0.78
N LEU A 629 10.17 27.07 -0.12
CA LEU A 629 10.66 28.32 -0.69
C LEU A 629 10.80 29.41 0.38
N SER A 630 9.88 29.44 1.35
CA SER A 630 9.98 30.34 2.49
C SER A 630 11.21 30.03 3.37
N VAL A 631 11.57 28.75 3.55
CA VAL A 631 12.77 28.35 4.30
C VAL A 631 14.05 28.70 3.52
N GLN A 632 14.02 28.58 2.19
CA GLN A 632 15.11 28.97 1.29
C GLN A 632 15.27 30.50 1.17
N GLY A 633 14.37 31.31 1.74
CA GLY A 633 14.42 32.78 1.63
C GLY A 633 13.78 33.35 0.35
N ARG A 634 13.21 32.51 -0.51
CA ARG A 634 12.51 32.89 -1.76
C ARG A 634 11.08 33.34 -1.45
N TYR A 635 10.96 34.44 -0.72
CA TYR A 635 9.68 34.85 -0.11
C TYR A 635 8.59 35.25 -1.12
N THR A 636 8.97 35.88 -2.24
CA THR A 636 8.03 36.29 -3.29
C THR A 636 7.35 35.09 -3.95
N GLU A 637 8.15 34.08 -4.32
CA GLU A 637 7.65 32.82 -4.85
C GLU A 637 6.82 32.08 -3.79
N ALA A 638 7.29 32.01 -2.55
CA ALA A 638 6.57 31.36 -1.46
C ALA A 638 5.16 31.96 -1.28
N GLU A 639 5.02 33.29 -1.28
CA GLU A 639 3.73 33.96 -1.21
C GLU A 639 2.83 33.60 -2.41
N MET A 640 3.38 33.63 -3.62
CA MET A 640 2.65 33.25 -4.83
C MET A 640 2.09 31.83 -4.71
N TYR A 641 2.92 30.87 -4.26
CA TYR A 641 2.52 29.48 -4.12
C TYR A 641 1.49 29.26 -2.99
N TYR A 642 1.62 29.92 -1.84
CA TYR A 642 0.58 29.88 -0.81
C TYR A 642 -0.75 30.43 -1.32
N ARG A 643 -0.73 31.58 -2.03
CA ARG A 643 -1.95 32.15 -2.61
C ARG A 643 -2.57 31.21 -3.63
N ARG A 644 -1.75 30.56 -4.48
CA ARG A 644 -2.23 29.58 -5.45
C ARG A 644 -2.81 28.34 -4.80
N ALA A 645 -2.22 27.83 -3.71
CA ALA A 645 -2.83 26.75 -2.93
C ALA A 645 -4.26 27.13 -2.45
N LEU A 646 -4.41 28.37 -1.97
CA LEU A 646 -5.69 28.89 -1.48
C LEU A 646 -6.70 29.19 -2.59
N THR A 647 -6.27 29.44 -3.84
CA THR A 647 -7.22 29.53 -4.97
C THR A 647 -7.81 28.15 -5.30
N PHE A 648 -7.03 27.08 -5.17
CA PHE A 648 -7.56 25.71 -5.33
C PHE A 648 -8.43 25.30 -4.14
N ARG A 649 -8.01 25.64 -2.93
CA ARG A 649 -8.75 25.29 -1.72
C ARG A 649 -8.67 26.38 -0.65
N PRO A 650 -9.71 27.24 -0.55
CA PRO A 650 -9.69 28.38 0.36
C PRO A 650 -9.70 28.05 1.85
N ASN A 651 -10.08 26.82 2.25
CA ASN A 651 -10.25 26.43 3.66
C ASN A 651 -9.03 25.73 4.29
N MET A 652 -7.83 25.87 3.69
CA MET A 652 -6.59 25.30 4.23
C MET A 652 -6.01 26.16 5.37
N ALA A 653 -6.38 25.83 6.60
CA ALA A 653 -5.98 26.57 7.80
C ALA A 653 -4.45 26.65 7.98
N ASP A 654 -3.75 25.57 7.69
CA ASP A 654 -2.28 25.46 7.72
C ASP A 654 -1.61 26.40 6.71
N VAL A 655 -2.15 26.49 5.49
CA VAL A 655 -1.64 27.40 4.45
C VAL A 655 -1.89 28.87 4.82
N HIS A 656 -3.09 29.22 5.30
CA HIS A 656 -3.35 30.57 5.80
C HIS A 656 -2.42 30.95 6.95
N TYR A 657 -2.21 30.04 7.90
CA TYR A 657 -1.27 30.26 8.99
C TYR A 657 0.16 30.50 8.48
N ASN A 658 0.65 29.66 7.57
CA ASN A 658 1.99 29.76 7.02
C ASN A 658 2.19 31.04 6.19
N LEU A 659 1.18 31.44 5.42
CA LEU A 659 1.16 32.73 4.72
C LEU A 659 1.16 33.91 5.71
N GLY A 660 0.41 33.81 6.82
CA GLY A 660 0.44 34.80 7.90
C GLY A 660 1.83 34.98 8.49
N VAL A 661 2.55 33.87 8.74
CA VAL A 661 3.94 33.90 9.22
C VAL A 661 4.88 34.57 8.21
N LEU A 662 4.73 34.24 6.92
CA LEU A 662 5.52 34.85 5.85
C LEU A 662 5.31 36.37 5.79
N LEU A 663 4.05 36.82 5.79
CA LEU A 663 3.68 38.24 5.73
C LEU A 663 4.13 39.01 6.97
N GLN A 664 4.02 38.38 8.14
CA GLN A 664 4.54 38.93 9.38
C GLN A 664 6.05 39.15 9.31
N ASN A 665 6.80 38.19 8.77
CA ASN A 665 8.24 38.31 8.58
C ASN A 665 8.61 39.48 7.66
N GLN A 666 7.75 39.79 6.68
CA GLN A 666 7.86 40.95 5.78
C GLN A 666 7.29 42.26 6.35
N GLN A 667 6.91 42.31 7.64
CA GLN A 667 6.31 43.49 8.29
C GLN A 667 4.94 43.93 7.75
N ARG A 668 4.26 43.08 6.96
CA ARG A 668 2.88 43.28 6.46
C ARG A 668 1.88 42.78 7.49
N LEU A 669 1.82 43.48 8.63
CA LEU A 669 1.14 43.01 9.84
C LEU A 669 -0.38 42.88 9.67
N GLN A 670 -1.02 43.82 8.98
CA GLN A 670 -2.47 43.79 8.74
C GLN A 670 -2.91 42.55 7.94
N GLU A 671 -2.22 42.26 6.84
CA GLU A 671 -2.49 41.05 6.06
C GLU A 671 -2.20 39.79 6.89
N ALA A 672 -1.13 39.78 7.69
CA ALA A 672 -0.80 38.64 8.56
C ALA A 672 -1.90 38.36 9.59
N ILE A 673 -2.40 39.40 10.28
CA ILE A 673 -3.51 39.27 11.25
C ILE A 673 -4.76 38.71 10.57
N HIS A 674 -5.10 39.23 9.38
CA HIS A 674 -6.24 38.71 8.61
C HIS A 674 -6.07 37.22 8.30
N ARG A 675 -4.89 36.79 7.82
CA ARG A 675 -4.62 35.38 7.52
C ARG A 675 -4.68 34.49 8.76
N TYR A 676 -4.17 34.94 9.91
CA TYR A 676 -4.31 34.19 11.16
C TYR A 676 -5.77 34.04 11.62
N ARG A 677 -6.59 35.10 11.48
CA ARG A 677 -8.02 35.02 11.79
C ARG A 677 -8.74 34.02 10.88
N VAL A 678 -8.45 34.05 9.57
CA VAL A 678 -9.03 33.08 8.63
C VAL A 678 -8.57 31.66 8.94
N ALA A 679 -7.30 31.45 9.31
CA ALA A 679 -6.80 30.13 9.72
C ALA A 679 -7.58 29.55 10.91
N ILE A 680 -7.89 30.39 11.92
CA ILE A 680 -8.71 30.03 13.07
C ILE A 680 -10.16 29.72 12.64
N GLN A 681 -10.75 30.51 11.75
CA GLN A 681 -12.10 30.25 11.23
C GLN A 681 -12.17 28.91 10.49
N CYS A 682 -11.17 28.60 9.66
CA CYS A 682 -11.10 27.33 8.93
C CYS A 682 -10.92 26.12 9.86
N ARG A 683 -10.19 26.29 10.97
CA ARG A 683 -10.00 25.24 11.98
C ARG A 683 -10.07 25.84 13.39
N PRO A 684 -11.25 25.92 14.02
CA PRO A 684 -11.41 26.53 15.35
C PRO A 684 -10.58 25.82 16.44
N ARG A 685 -10.34 24.51 16.30
CA ARG A 685 -9.44 23.76 17.19
C ARG A 685 -7.98 24.23 17.12
N LEU A 686 -7.57 24.89 16.04
CA LEU A 686 -6.26 25.52 15.94
C LEU A 686 -6.14 26.57 17.06
N ALA A 687 -7.14 27.46 17.22
CA ALA A 687 -7.15 28.47 18.28
C ALA A 687 -7.13 27.88 19.69
N VAL A 688 -7.83 26.76 19.93
CA VAL A 688 -7.86 26.09 21.25
C VAL A 688 -6.53 25.41 21.58
N GLN A 689 -5.79 24.92 20.57
CA GLN A 689 -4.46 24.34 20.77
C GLN A 689 -3.33 25.38 20.75
N SER A 690 -3.60 26.59 20.25
CA SER A 690 -2.58 27.62 20.04
C SER A 690 -2.99 28.94 20.68
N ASP A 691 -2.99 28.99 22.02
CA ASP A 691 -3.00 30.24 22.78
C ASP A 691 -1.94 31.21 22.24
N GLU A 692 -0.82 30.68 21.77
CA GLU A 692 0.26 31.40 21.08
C GLU A 692 -0.23 32.22 19.87
N ILE A 693 -1.18 31.73 19.05
CA ILE A 693 -1.71 32.47 17.88
C ILE A 693 -2.64 33.60 18.32
N ASN A 694 -3.50 33.36 19.32
CA ASN A 694 -4.39 34.40 19.84
C ASN A 694 -3.59 35.52 20.51
N VAL A 695 -2.57 35.16 21.31
CA VAL A 695 -1.62 36.11 21.88
C VAL A 695 -0.88 36.86 20.77
N LEU A 696 -0.44 36.17 19.71
CA LEU A 696 0.23 36.80 18.58
C LEU A 696 -0.68 37.80 17.86
N ILE A 697 -1.94 37.47 17.59
CA ILE A 697 -2.92 38.38 17.00
C ILE A 697 -3.08 39.62 17.89
N ASN A 698 -3.25 39.45 19.20
CA ASN A 698 -3.43 40.56 20.14
C ASN A 698 -2.21 41.47 20.19
N VAL A 699 -1.01 40.89 20.23
CA VAL A 699 0.26 41.63 20.22
C VAL A 699 0.46 42.36 18.89
N LEU A 700 0.24 41.70 17.76
CA LEU A 700 0.36 42.32 16.43
C LEU A 700 -0.65 43.45 16.25
N THR A 701 -1.87 43.30 16.76
CA THR A 701 -2.91 44.34 16.69
C THR A 701 -2.48 45.58 17.50
N LYS A 702 -1.90 45.40 18.69
CA LYS A 702 -1.35 46.50 19.51
C LYS A 702 -0.17 47.20 18.83
N VAL A 703 0.72 46.42 18.19
CA VAL A 703 1.88 46.96 17.45
C VAL A 703 1.45 47.76 16.23
N ASP A 704 0.36 47.37 15.57
CA ASP A 704 -0.15 48.11 14.43
C ASP A 704 -0.82 49.44 14.85
N ILE A 705 -1.63 49.43 15.92
CA ILE A 705 -2.23 50.65 16.50
C ILE A 705 -1.17 51.65 16.98
N THR A 706 0.03 51.17 17.35
CA THR A 706 1.12 52.01 17.86
C THR A 706 2.09 52.49 16.78
N ARG A 707 1.92 52.07 15.51
CA ARG A 707 2.61 52.71 14.38
C ARG A 707 1.95 54.06 14.11
N PRO A 708 2.69 55.18 14.15
CA PRO A 708 2.16 56.43 13.63
C PRO A 708 1.85 56.20 12.15
N ASN A 709 0.58 56.36 11.77
CA ASN A 709 0.20 56.45 10.36
C ASN A 709 1.10 57.52 9.74
N HIS A 710 1.75 57.21 8.62
CA HIS A 710 2.36 58.22 7.79
C HIS A 710 1.28 59.22 7.37
N CYS A 711 1.24 60.35 8.08
CA CYS A 711 0.65 61.63 7.69
C CYS A 711 1.56 62.72 8.25
#